data_AF-A0A960AWM0-F1
#
_entry.id   AF-A0A960AWM0-F1
#
_cell.length_a   1.000
_cell.length_b   1.000
_cell.length_c   1.000
_cell.angle_alpha   90.00
_cell.angle_beta   90.00
_cell.angle_gamma   90.00
#
_symmetry.space_group_name_H-M   'P 1'
#
loop_
_entity.id
_entity.type
_entity.pdbx_description
1 polymer ?
#
loop_
_entity_poly.entity_id
_entity_poly.type
_entity_poly.pdbx_seq_one_letter_code
_entity_poly.pdbx_strand_id
1 'polypeptide(L)'
;APVVEEAPTAPTRDEAAPALVVGDLAAIDALPRRVPVPSLRPPVDRCSPTGVDLADARVVVMLDEGGVGAALAKRLEKAGATALTLESGTPTDDLLAQLDTWLAEGPVDGVYWLPALDDEGDLADGVAWAEALRRRVKALYATMRRVYDASPFLVAATKLGGFHGYDAAGATSPLGGAVTGFTKSYKKERPDALVKAVDLPASRKTAALADLLIEETLGDPGCVEVGRVDGRRFGVAFREVPFSPLGEDGSPLGEGGIELGPDSVVVVTGAAGSIVSAITADLAGSGATFHLLDLTPAPDRDDADLAAFRSDRDGLKSTIVARMQERGERPTPVAIEKELAGLERREAALSAVEAVEASGGTAVYHCVDLTDAEAVAAALSDVGERVDVLLHAAGLEISRSLPDKEPREFDLVFDVKVNGWRHVWSALAEREVGAVVVFSSVAGRFGNNGQTDYAAANDLLCKTVSSLRRTRPQTRGLALDWTAWGGIGMATRGSIPKIMEMAGVQMLPPEAGVAWIRRELASGPYSGEVVVAGELGLMAAEYDPSGGLAETDGYPGTMLGQVSLSVHDGLVVEVTLDPAEQPFLDHHRIDGTPVLPGVMGMEAFAEAAGLLAPEGLRVMAVENVQFLAPVKFYRDEPRTLRVNVIAEPDGDGLVAHAVLSAERVLPGQPAPVRVVHFTGDVRLGAGDPAEETVELDATPAERRLDPEQVYSFYFHGPAYQVVDAAWRSDGAAVGRLSDHLPQDREPADLPLVNAPRLVELCFQTAGLWQAGRDHQLALPLAVDRLRVMSTEPVPEGEVYAVAREVGVSTYDAIVATRDGRVLVRLDGYHSIPVPMPIPDDVAGPLTDTYAD
;
A
#
# COMPACT_ATOMS: atom_id res chain seq x y z
N ALA A 1 -37.36 -17.19 60.90
CA ALA A 1 -38.00 -15.86 61.06
C ALA A 1 -37.70 -15.08 59.79
N PRO A 2 -38.70 -14.53 59.08
CA PRO A 2 -38.49 -13.97 57.75
C PRO A 2 -37.90 -12.56 57.85
N VAL A 3 -36.95 -12.28 56.96
CA VAL A 3 -36.52 -10.91 56.63
C VAL A 3 -37.41 -10.44 55.49
N VAL A 4 -37.99 -9.26 55.66
CA VAL A 4 -38.84 -8.58 54.69
C VAL A 4 -37.93 -7.98 53.62
N GLU A 5 -38.15 -8.35 52.36
CA GLU A 5 -37.46 -7.75 51.21
C GLU A 5 -38.30 -6.55 50.73
N GLU A 6 -37.70 -5.35 50.73
CA GLU A 6 -38.30 -4.11 50.24
C GLU A 6 -38.49 -4.14 48.72
N ALA A 7 -39.58 -3.51 48.25
CA ALA A 7 -39.88 -3.37 46.83
C ALA A 7 -38.81 -2.52 46.11
N PRO A 8 -38.44 -2.86 44.87
CA PRO A 8 -37.44 -2.10 44.12
C PRO A 8 -37.95 -0.69 43.81
N THR A 9 -37.11 0.30 44.12
CA THR A 9 -37.27 1.70 43.74
C THR A 9 -37.18 1.85 42.22
N ALA A 10 -38.02 2.73 41.65
CA ALA A 10 -38.01 3.06 40.23
C ALA A 10 -36.62 3.59 39.78
N PRO A 11 -36.15 3.23 38.56
CA PRO A 11 -34.87 3.68 38.07
C PRO A 11 -34.89 5.20 37.85
N THR A 12 -33.83 5.87 38.32
CA THR A 12 -33.54 7.27 38.09
C THR A 12 -33.16 7.50 36.62
N ARG A 13 -33.56 8.67 36.11
CA ARG A 13 -33.56 9.13 34.71
C ARG A 13 -32.16 9.46 34.14
N ASP A 14 -31.18 8.59 34.37
CA ASP A 14 -29.77 8.74 33.98
C ASP A 14 -29.25 7.44 33.30
N GLU A 15 -30.04 6.85 32.40
CA GLU A 15 -29.52 5.82 31.49
C GLU A 15 -28.72 6.51 30.38
N ALA A 16 -27.40 6.37 30.51
CA ALA A 16 -26.37 6.99 29.71
C ALA A 16 -26.58 6.79 28.21
N ALA A 17 -26.29 7.84 27.43
CA ALA A 17 -26.01 7.74 26.00
C ALA A 17 -25.04 6.57 25.74
N PRO A 18 -25.17 5.85 24.60
CA PRO A 18 -24.26 4.77 24.27
C PRO A 18 -22.81 5.24 24.39
N ALA A 19 -21.97 4.46 25.07
CA ALA A 19 -20.58 4.82 25.32
C ALA A 19 -19.87 5.08 23.98
N LEU A 20 -19.45 6.33 23.76
CA LEU A 20 -18.73 6.72 22.56
C LEU A 20 -17.42 5.93 22.50
N VAL A 21 -17.13 5.30 21.35
CA VAL A 21 -15.80 4.72 21.13
C VAL A 21 -14.80 5.87 21.04
N VAL A 22 -13.88 5.94 22.00
CA VAL A 22 -12.80 6.93 22.00
C VAL A 22 -11.65 6.39 21.17
N GLY A 23 -11.20 7.17 20.19
CA GLY A 23 -10.08 6.78 19.35
C GLY A 23 -8.74 6.85 20.09
N ASP A 24 -7.85 5.90 19.78
CA ASP A 24 -6.51 5.79 20.38
C ASP A 24 -5.42 5.84 19.31
N LEU A 25 -4.54 6.84 19.40
CA LEU A 25 -3.43 7.00 18.45
C LEU A 25 -2.39 5.90 18.55
N ALA A 26 -2.17 5.32 19.74
CA ALA A 26 -1.23 4.23 19.91
C ALA A 26 -1.75 2.93 19.27
N ALA A 27 -3.07 2.70 19.32
CA ALA A 27 -3.71 1.58 18.65
C ALA A 27 -3.59 1.68 17.11
N ILE A 28 -3.54 2.91 16.57
CA ILE A 28 -3.29 3.15 15.14
C ILE A 28 -1.86 2.77 14.78
N ASP A 29 -0.86 3.22 15.55
CA ASP A 29 0.55 2.96 15.25
C ASP A 29 0.93 1.47 15.35
N ALA A 30 0.08 0.64 15.99
CA ALA A 30 0.19 -0.82 15.99
C ALA A 30 -0.31 -1.48 14.69
N LEU A 31 -1.00 -0.73 13.82
CA LEU A 31 -1.49 -1.20 12.53
C LEU A 31 -0.60 -0.67 11.39
N PRO A 32 -0.39 -1.48 10.34
CA PRO A 32 0.37 -1.07 9.18
C PRO A 32 -0.41 -0.01 8.38
N ARG A 33 0.23 1.13 8.12
CA ARG A 33 -0.27 2.14 7.18
C ARG A 33 0.25 1.85 5.78
N ARG A 34 -0.57 1.24 4.94
CA ARG A 34 -0.20 0.79 3.58
C ARG A 34 -0.65 1.77 2.51
N VAL A 35 0.29 2.18 1.67
CA VAL A 35 0.06 3.06 0.53
C VAL A 35 0.26 2.26 -0.77
N PRO A 36 -0.74 2.22 -1.67
CA PRO A 36 -0.56 1.66 -3.01
C PRO A 36 0.44 2.46 -3.84
N VAL A 37 1.40 1.77 -4.44
CA VAL A 37 2.47 2.36 -5.25
C VAL A 37 2.68 1.55 -6.54
N PRO A 38 3.10 2.19 -7.65
CA PRO A 38 3.49 1.46 -8.85
C PRO A 38 4.75 0.65 -8.58
N SER A 39 4.74 -0.64 -8.92
CA SER A 39 5.90 -1.52 -8.73
C SER A 39 6.31 -2.18 -10.04
N LEU A 40 7.56 -2.06 -10.44
CA LEU A 40 8.06 -2.61 -11.70
C LEU A 40 7.82 -4.13 -11.74
N ARG A 41 7.24 -4.58 -12.86
CA ARG A 41 7.14 -5.99 -13.20
C ARG A 41 8.13 -6.32 -14.33
N PRO A 42 8.66 -7.55 -14.37
CA PRO A 42 9.46 -8.02 -15.48
C PRO A 42 8.73 -7.89 -16.82
N PRO A 43 9.44 -7.77 -17.96
CA PRO A 43 8.84 -7.89 -19.28
C PRO A 43 8.10 -9.24 -19.44
N VAL A 44 7.08 -9.29 -20.31
CA VAL A 44 6.21 -10.48 -20.44
C VAL A 44 6.96 -11.74 -20.89
N ASP A 45 8.05 -11.62 -21.64
CA ASP A 45 8.86 -12.76 -22.06
C ASP A 45 9.61 -13.46 -20.91
N ARG A 46 9.71 -12.82 -19.74
CA ARG A 46 10.18 -13.40 -18.48
C ARG A 46 9.05 -13.92 -17.59
N CYS A 47 7.80 -13.82 -18.04
CA CYS A 47 6.63 -14.28 -17.31
C CYS A 47 6.12 -15.63 -17.82
N SER A 48 5.44 -16.36 -16.93
CA SER A 48 4.75 -17.60 -17.31
C SER A 48 3.60 -17.31 -18.28
N PRO A 49 3.27 -18.23 -19.22
CA PRO A 49 2.11 -18.07 -20.09
C PRO A 49 0.81 -18.16 -19.28
N THR A 50 -0.24 -17.46 -19.71
CA THR A 50 -1.55 -17.46 -19.04
C THR A 50 -2.39 -18.70 -19.34
N GLY A 51 -2.04 -19.43 -20.41
CA GLY A 51 -2.84 -20.55 -20.92
C GLY A 51 -3.99 -20.13 -21.84
N VAL A 52 -4.17 -18.84 -22.12
CA VAL A 52 -5.14 -18.38 -23.11
C VAL A 52 -4.64 -18.74 -24.51
N ASP A 53 -5.47 -19.47 -25.26
CA ASP A 53 -5.29 -19.72 -26.69
C ASP A 53 -6.24 -18.83 -27.49
N LEU A 54 -5.67 -18.05 -28.41
CA LEU A 54 -6.45 -17.17 -29.29
C LEU A 54 -6.81 -17.85 -30.62
N ALA A 55 -6.21 -18.99 -30.95
CA ALA A 55 -6.57 -19.73 -32.16
C ALA A 55 -8.02 -20.22 -32.06
N ASP A 56 -8.83 -19.94 -33.08
CA ASP A 56 -10.27 -20.28 -33.17
C ASP A 56 -11.17 -19.67 -32.07
N ALA A 57 -10.63 -18.84 -31.17
CA ALA A 57 -11.38 -18.21 -30.08
C ALA A 57 -12.41 -17.20 -30.59
N ARG A 58 -13.60 -17.16 -29.99
CA ARG A 58 -14.63 -16.14 -30.22
C ARG A 58 -14.52 -15.05 -29.16
N VAL A 59 -14.03 -13.87 -29.58
CA VAL A 59 -13.65 -12.80 -28.66
C VAL A 59 -14.50 -11.57 -28.89
N VAL A 60 -15.24 -11.13 -27.87
CA VAL A 60 -15.96 -9.85 -27.89
C VAL A 60 -14.97 -8.70 -27.71
N VAL A 61 -15.05 -7.70 -28.58
CA VAL A 61 -14.27 -6.46 -28.47
C VAL A 61 -15.22 -5.28 -28.43
N MET A 62 -15.40 -4.71 -27.24
CA MET A 62 -16.06 -3.42 -27.11
C MET A 62 -15.04 -2.34 -27.51
N LEU A 63 -15.28 -1.70 -28.65
CA LEU A 63 -14.35 -0.75 -29.27
C LEU A 63 -14.22 0.53 -28.43
N ASP A 64 -13.07 1.20 -28.55
CA ASP A 64 -12.87 2.60 -28.19
C ASP A 64 -13.05 3.49 -29.44
N GLU A 65 -13.36 4.76 -29.23
CA GLU A 65 -13.45 5.78 -30.28
C GLU A 65 -12.06 6.17 -30.84
N GLY A 66 -10.99 5.87 -30.11
CA GLY A 66 -9.59 6.09 -30.50
C GLY A 66 -9.01 5.06 -31.48
N GLY A 67 -9.77 4.03 -31.84
CA GLY A 67 -9.43 3.02 -32.83
C GLY A 67 -8.50 1.89 -32.35
N VAL A 68 -8.18 1.80 -31.05
CA VAL A 68 -7.36 0.71 -30.49
C VAL A 68 -8.05 -0.64 -30.70
N GLY A 69 -9.36 -0.71 -30.45
CA GLY A 69 -10.19 -1.89 -30.63
C GLY A 69 -10.26 -2.34 -32.09
N ALA A 70 -10.33 -1.39 -33.02
CA ALA A 70 -10.30 -1.72 -34.45
C ALA A 70 -8.94 -2.30 -34.89
N ALA A 71 -7.85 -1.83 -34.30
CA ALA A 71 -6.53 -2.41 -34.51
C ALA A 71 -6.41 -3.80 -33.85
N LEU A 72 -6.94 -3.95 -32.63
CA LEU A 72 -6.95 -5.20 -31.86
C LEU A 72 -7.75 -6.30 -32.58
N ALA A 73 -8.96 -6.00 -33.06
CA ALA A 73 -9.79 -6.95 -33.81
C ALA A 73 -9.02 -7.54 -35.01
N LYS A 74 -8.30 -6.70 -35.77
CA LYS A 74 -7.45 -7.17 -36.88
C LYS A 74 -6.31 -8.07 -36.43
N ARG A 75 -5.74 -7.83 -35.24
CA ARG A 75 -4.67 -8.69 -34.70
C ARG A 75 -5.21 -10.01 -34.18
N LEU A 76 -6.39 -10.01 -33.57
CA LEU A 76 -7.11 -11.22 -33.18
C LEU A 76 -7.44 -12.09 -34.39
N GLU A 77 -8.00 -11.51 -35.46
CA GLU A 77 -8.26 -12.23 -36.72
C GLU A 77 -6.99 -12.83 -37.33
N LYS A 78 -5.88 -12.08 -37.30
CA LYS A 78 -4.58 -12.57 -37.78
C LYS A 78 -4.04 -13.72 -36.90
N ALA A 79 -4.38 -13.74 -35.62
CA ALA A 79 -4.04 -14.83 -34.69
C ALA A 79 -4.99 -16.04 -34.82
N GLY A 80 -6.01 -15.98 -35.68
CA GLY A 80 -6.97 -17.06 -35.89
C GLY A 80 -8.25 -16.95 -35.06
N ALA A 81 -8.43 -15.88 -34.28
CA ALA A 81 -9.65 -15.64 -33.51
C ALA A 81 -10.77 -15.05 -34.39
N THR A 82 -12.02 -15.24 -33.97
CA THR A 82 -13.18 -14.50 -34.47
C THR A 82 -13.43 -13.27 -33.59
N ALA A 83 -13.19 -12.08 -34.11
CA ALA A 83 -13.46 -10.83 -33.39
C ALA A 83 -14.94 -10.41 -33.53
N LEU A 84 -15.66 -10.34 -32.41
CA LEU A 84 -17.05 -9.94 -32.30
C LEU A 84 -17.13 -8.49 -31.79
N THR A 85 -17.17 -7.52 -32.71
CA THR A 85 -17.01 -6.10 -32.37
C THR A 85 -18.33 -5.38 -32.08
N LEU A 86 -18.33 -4.50 -31.07
CA LEU A 86 -19.41 -3.56 -30.73
C LEU A 86 -18.86 -2.15 -30.52
N GLU A 87 -19.62 -1.13 -30.91
CA GLU A 87 -19.26 0.28 -30.70
C GLU A 87 -19.49 0.70 -29.23
N SER A 88 -18.60 1.52 -28.64
CA SER A 88 -18.69 1.95 -27.23
C SER A 88 -20.00 2.62 -26.84
N GLY A 89 -20.66 3.27 -27.81
CA GLY A 89 -21.92 3.98 -27.63
C GLY A 89 -23.18 3.11 -27.73
N THR A 90 -23.07 1.82 -28.07
CA THR A 90 -24.22 0.95 -28.30
C THR A 90 -25.21 1.00 -27.12
N PRO A 91 -26.51 1.22 -27.36
CA PRO A 91 -27.53 1.15 -26.32
C PRO A 91 -27.54 -0.23 -25.65
N THR A 92 -27.82 -0.28 -24.34
CA THR A 92 -27.71 -1.52 -23.56
C THR A 92 -28.62 -2.64 -24.08
N ASP A 93 -29.83 -2.33 -24.55
CA ASP A 93 -30.74 -3.34 -25.09
C ASP A 93 -30.22 -3.94 -26.41
N ASP A 94 -29.68 -3.10 -27.30
CA ASP A 94 -29.09 -3.53 -28.57
C ASP A 94 -27.83 -4.37 -28.34
N LEU A 95 -27.00 -3.95 -27.37
CA LEU A 95 -25.84 -4.69 -26.89
C LEU A 95 -26.23 -6.11 -26.44
N LEU A 96 -27.25 -6.23 -25.58
CA LEU A 96 -27.70 -7.52 -25.07
C LEU A 96 -28.29 -8.41 -26.17
N ALA A 97 -29.08 -7.83 -27.09
CA ALA A 97 -29.63 -8.56 -28.23
C ALA A 97 -28.54 -9.10 -29.18
N GLN A 98 -27.48 -8.33 -29.38
CA GLN A 98 -26.34 -8.76 -30.19
C GLN A 98 -25.54 -9.88 -29.50
N LEU A 99 -25.33 -9.77 -28.18
CA LEU A 99 -24.68 -10.82 -27.40
C LEU A 99 -25.48 -12.14 -27.44
N ASP A 100 -26.81 -12.08 -27.34
CA ASP A 100 -27.67 -13.26 -27.46
C ASP A 100 -27.54 -13.93 -28.83
N THR A 101 -27.44 -13.13 -29.90
CA THR A 101 -27.23 -13.63 -31.26
C THR A 101 -25.91 -14.39 -31.36
N TRP A 102 -24.82 -13.84 -30.82
CA TRP A 102 -23.51 -14.49 -30.84
C TRP A 102 -23.43 -15.72 -29.93
N LEU A 103 -24.07 -15.70 -28.77
CA LEU A 103 -24.12 -16.86 -27.86
C LEU A 103 -24.91 -18.02 -28.48
N ALA A 104 -25.89 -17.74 -29.34
CA ALA A 104 -26.61 -18.76 -30.10
C ALA A 104 -25.74 -19.45 -31.17
N GLU A 105 -24.66 -18.80 -31.63
CA GLU A 105 -23.71 -19.36 -32.60
C GLU A 105 -22.55 -20.12 -31.95
N GLY A 106 -22.23 -19.85 -30.68
CA GLY A 106 -21.17 -20.50 -29.92
C GLY A 106 -20.78 -19.74 -28.65
N PRO A 107 -19.98 -20.36 -27.76
CA PRO A 107 -19.49 -19.70 -26.55
C PRO A 107 -18.61 -18.50 -26.89
N VAL A 108 -18.49 -17.57 -25.93
CA VAL A 108 -17.55 -16.44 -25.99
C VAL A 108 -16.37 -16.80 -25.09
N ASP A 109 -15.18 -16.87 -25.66
CA ASP A 109 -13.95 -17.28 -24.95
C ASP A 109 -13.27 -16.10 -24.25
N GLY A 110 -13.54 -14.88 -24.71
CA GLY A 110 -12.88 -13.68 -24.19
C GLY A 110 -13.63 -12.39 -24.43
N VAL A 111 -13.34 -11.39 -23.59
CA VAL A 111 -13.85 -10.02 -23.69
C VAL A 111 -12.70 -9.03 -23.55
N TYR A 112 -12.51 -8.19 -24.56
CA TYR A 112 -11.74 -6.96 -24.47
C TYR A 112 -12.67 -5.77 -24.28
N TRP A 113 -12.44 -5.00 -23.22
CA TRP A 113 -13.26 -3.85 -22.86
C TRP A 113 -12.46 -2.55 -22.94
N LEU A 114 -12.71 -1.74 -23.98
CA LEU A 114 -11.92 -0.55 -24.30
C LEU A 114 -12.61 0.82 -24.11
N PRO A 115 -13.92 0.98 -23.80
CA PRO A 115 -14.51 2.32 -23.62
C PRO A 115 -13.86 3.21 -22.56
N ALA A 116 -13.12 2.65 -21.59
CA ALA A 116 -12.37 3.44 -20.60
C ALA A 116 -11.06 4.05 -21.15
N LEU A 117 -10.78 3.86 -22.44
CA LEU A 117 -9.74 4.55 -23.19
C LEU A 117 -10.19 5.89 -23.76
N ASP A 118 -11.50 6.06 -23.93
CA ASP A 118 -12.11 7.24 -24.55
C ASP A 118 -11.98 8.46 -23.64
N ASP A 119 -12.00 9.64 -24.27
CA ASP A 119 -12.06 10.90 -23.54
C ASP A 119 -13.31 10.93 -22.64
N GLU A 120 -13.12 11.42 -21.42
CA GLU A 120 -14.19 11.53 -20.44
C GLU A 120 -15.06 12.77 -20.67
N GLY A 121 -14.55 13.74 -21.43
CA GLY A 121 -15.25 14.99 -21.72
C GLY A 121 -15.40 15.87 -20.48
N ASP A 122 -16.42 16.73 -20.48
CA ASP A 122 -16.73 17.60 -19.34
C ASP A 122 -17.56 16.84 -18.30
N LEU A 123 -16.90 16.43 -17.20
CA LEU A 123 -17.52 15.72 -16.09
C LEU A 123 -18.45 16.58 -15.23
N ALA A 124 -18.47 17.91 -15.42
CA ALA A 124 -19.41 18.78 -14.73
C ALA A 124 -20.85 18.60 -15.24
N ASP A 125 -21.04 18.33 -16.53
CA ASP A 125 -22.34 18.07 -17.14
C ASP A 125 -22.90 16.72 -16.67
N GLY A 126 -24.10 16.74 -16.07
CA GLY A 126 -24.73 15.54 -15.52
C GLY A 126 -25.18 14.52 -16.56
N VAL A 127 -25.55 14.97 -17.76
CA VAL A 127 -25.93 14.09 -18.86
C VAL A 127 -24.67 13.43 -19.42
N ALA A 128 -23.60 14.20 -19.62
CA ALA A 128 -22.31 13.67 -20.06
C ALA A 128 -21.75 12.67 -19.06
N TRP A 129 -21.80 12.99 -17.76
CA TRP A 129 -21.40 12.10 -16.67
C TRP A 129 -22.17 10.77 -16.67
N ALA A 130 -23.51 10.82 -16.73
CA ALA A 130 -24.34 9.61 -16.72
C ALA A 130 -24.05 8.73 -17.94
N GLU A 131 -23.89 9.33 -19.12
CA GLU A 131 -23.56 8.61 -20.34
C GLU A 131 -22.14 8.01 -20.29
N ALA A 132 -21.17 8.74 -19.73
CA ALA A 132 -19.80 8.27 -19.56
C ALA A 132 -19.73 7.03 -18.65
N LEU A 133 -20.48 7.02 -17.55
CA LEU A 133 -20.61 5.87 -16.65
C LEU A 133 -21.36 4.71 -17.30
N ARG A 134 -22.45 4.99 -18.04
CA ARG A 134 -23.21 3.95 -18.75
C ARG A 134 -22.31 3.19 -19.72
N ARG A 135 -21.58 3.91 -20.58
CA ARG A 135 -20.68 3.32 -21.59
C ARG A 135 -19.52 2.55 -20.99
N ARG A 136 -18.98 2.98 -19.85
CA ARG A 136 -17.76 2.40 -19.27
C ARG A 136 -18.02 1.23 -18.33
N VAL A 137 -18.94 1.36 -17.37
CA VAL A 137 -19.09 0.34 -16.31
C VAL A 137 -20.46 -0.32 -16.31
N LYS A 138 -21.56 0.41 -16.56
CA LYS A 138 -22.90 -0.23 -16.55
C LYS A 138 -23.08 -1.16 -17.74
N ALA A 139 -22.55 -0.80 -18.91
CA ALA A 139 -22.50 -1.69 -20.07
C ALA A 139 -21.54 -2.88 -19.85
N LEU A 140 -20.40 -2.67 -19.16
CA LEU A 140 -19.49 -3.78 -18.81
C LEU A 140 -20.17 -4.80 -17.92
N TYR A 141 -20.88 -4.33 -16.89
CA TYR A 141 -21.74 -5.14 -16.04
C TYR A 141 -22.75 -5.95 -16.88
N ALA A 142 -23.49 -5.28 -17.77
CA ALA A 142 -24.48 -5.93 -18.61
C ALA A 142 -23.86 -7.01 -19.53
N THR A 143 -22.71 -6.72 -20.14
CA THR A 143 -21.95 -7.65 -20.98
C THR A 143 -21.49 -8.86 -20.18
N MET A 144 -20.74 -8.64 -19.10
CA MET A 144 -20.12 -9.72 -18.32
C MET A 144 -21.16 -10.56 -17.58
N ARG A 145 -22.28 -9.97 -17.16
CA ARG A 145 -23.43 -10.72 -16.65
C ARG A 145 -24.03 -11.63 -17.72
N ARG A 146 -24.14 -11.16 -18.96
CA ARG A 146 -24.72 -11.94 -20.06
C ARG A 146 -23.84 -13.09 -20.51
N VAL A 147 -22.53 -12.89 -20.57
CA VAL A 147 -21.56 -13.93 -21.00
C VAL A 147 -21.02 -14.76 -19.83
N TYR A 148 -21.57 -14.60 -18.62
CA TYR A 148 -21.01 -15.14 -17.40
C TYR A 148 -20.76 -16.66 -17.45
N ASP A 149 -21.70 -17.42 -18.02
CA ASP A 149 -21.64 -18.89 -18.06
C ASP A 149 -20.52 -19.43 -18.95
N ALA A 150 -20.08 -18.65 -19.95
CA ALA A 150 -18.95 -19.03 -20.80
C ALA A 150 -17.60 -18.86 -20.09
N SER A 151 -17.56 -18.19 -18.92
CA SER A 151 -16.35 -17.90 -18.14
C SER A 151 -15.21 -17.29 -18.99
N PRO A 152 -15.49 -16.26 -19.80
CA PRO A 152 -14.48 -15.70 -20.70
C PRO A 152 -13.33 -15.08 -19.92
N PHE A 153 -12.14 -15.03 -20.54
CA PHE A 153 -11.12 -14.09 -20.07
C PHE A 153 -11.63 -12.65 -20.19
N LEU A 154 -11.19 -11.76 -19.31
CA LEU A 154 -11.53 -10.34 -19.34
C LEU A 154 -10.27 -9.49 -19.35
N VAL A 155 -10.09 -8.67 -20.38
CA VAL A 155 -9.02 -7.67 -20.46
C VAL A 155 -9.66 -6.31 -20.64
N ALA A 156 -9.69 -5.52 -19.57
CA ALA A 156 -10.21 -4.17 -19.57
C ALA A 156 -9.06 -3.17 -19.68
N ALA A 157 -9.16 -2.20 -20.60
CA ALA A 157 -8.13 -1.19 -20.81
C ALA A 157 -8.58 0.18 -20.31
N THR A 158 -7.73 0.87 -19.55
CA THR A 158 -8.02 2.19 -18.96
C THR A 158 -6.95 3.22 -19.34
N LYS A 159 -7.24 4.49 -19.04
CA LYS A 159 -6.36 5.65 -19.31
C LYS A 159 -6.15 6.51 -18.06
N LEU A 160 -5.77 5.86 -16.96
CA LEU A 160 -5.49 6.48 -15.66
C LEU A 160 -4.09 7.12 -15.59
N GLY A 161 -3.21 6.87 -16.56
CA GLY A 161 -1.89 7.51 -16.65
C GLY A 161 -0.74 6.52 -16.88
N GLY A 162 -1.03 5.23 -16.93
CA GLY A 162 -0.07 4.14 -17.06
C GLY A 162 0.42 3.58 -15.72
N PHE A 163 0.08 4.22 -14.60
CA PHE A 163 0.41 3.79 -13.23
C PHE A 163 -0.84 3.60 -12.35
N HIS A 164 -2.01 3.39 -12.95
CA HIS A 164 -3.32 3.31 -12.28
C HIS A 164 -3.64 4.55 -11.41
N GLY A 165 -3.03 5.69 -11.70
CA GLY A 165 -3.15 6.92 -10.92
C GLY A 165 -2.41 6.92 -9.58
N TYR A 166 -1.43 6.04 -9.39
CA TYR A 166 -0.59 5.97 -8.20
C TYR A 166 0.73 6.72 -8.32
N ASP A 167 0.99 7.34 -9.47
CA ASP A 167 2.10 8.26 -9.60
C ASP A 167 1.81 9.58 -8.83
N ALA A 168 2.88 10.34 -8.60
CA ALA A 168 2.80 11.62 -7.90
C ALA A 168 1.77 12.57 -8.54
N ALA A 169 1.63 12.52 -9.87
CA ALA A 169 0.74 13.39 -10.59
C ALA A 169 -0.74 12.92 -10.52
N GLY A 170 -1.04 11.63 -10.36
CA GLY A 170 -2.40 11.11 -10.11
C GLY A 170 -3.19 10.73 -11.37
N ALA A 171 -4.45 10.35 -11.21
CA ALA A 171 -5.24 9.79 -12.32
C ALA A 171 -5.58 10.85 -13.40
N THR A 172 -5.37 10.50 -14.68
CA THR A 172 -5.74 11.37 -15.83
C THR A 172 -7.19 11.26 -16.27
N SER A 173 -7.79 10.07 -16.16
CA SER A 173 -9.19 9.79 -16.54
C SER A 173 -9.84 8.93 -15.45
N PRO A 174 -10.30 9.54 -14.34
CA PRO A 174 -10.69 8.83 -13.12
C PRO A 174 -11.88 7.86 -13.26
N LEU A 175 -12.76 8.00 -14.26
CA LEU A 175 -13.85 7.04 -14.46
C LEU A 175 -13.34 5.64 -14.81
N GLY A 176 -12.10 5.51 -15.29
CA GLY A 176 -11.41 4.23 -15.44
C GLY A 176 -11.35 3.42 -14.14
N GLY A 177 -11.38 4.07 -12.97
CA GLY A 177 -11.44 3.38 -11.68
C GLY A 177 -12.68 2.50 -11.51
N ALA A 178 -13.83 2.87 -12.06
CA ALA A 178 -15.02 2.02 -12.03
C ALA A 178 -14.82 0.71 -12.80
N VAL A 179 -14.08 0.78 -13.92
CA VAL A 179 -13.75 -0.40 -14.73
C VAL A 179 -12.73 -1.27 -14.01
N THR A 180 -11.68 -0.69 -13.42
CA THR A 180 -10.67 -1.44 -12.65
C THR A 180 -11.31 -2.14 -11.43
N GLY A 181 -12.15 -1.44 -10.66
CA GLY A 181 -12.85 -2.00 -9.50
C GLY A 181 -13.78 -3.17 -9.88
N PHE A 182 -14.58 -3.01 -10.94
CA PHE A 182 -15.41 -4.11 -11.48
C PHE A 182 -14.55 -5.32 -11.84
N THR A 183 -13.47 -5.08 -12.59
CA THR A 183 -12.58 -6.11 -13.14
C THR A 183 -11.94 -6.96 -12.03
N LYS A 184 -11.46 -6.34 -10.95
CA LYS A 184 -10.89 -7.08 -9.81
C LYS A 184 -11.92 -7.93 -9.07
N SER A 185 -13.12 -7.40 -8.85
CA SER A 185 -14.20 -8.17 -8.22
C SER A 185 -14.63 -9.35 -9.11
N TYR A 186 -14.65 -9.18 -10.43
CA TYR A 186 -14.88 -10.29 -11.36
C TYR A 186 -13.80 -11.39 -11.24
N LYS A 187 -12.52 -11.03 -11.06
CA LYS A 187 -11.45 -12.03 -10.77
C LYS A 187 -11.71 -12.81 -9.48
N LYS A 188 -12.26 -12.17 -8.44
CA LYS A 188 -12.62 -12.87 -7.19
C LYS A 188 -13.83 -13.80 -7.37
N GLU A 189 -14.75 -13.49 -8.29
CA GLU A 189 -15.87 -14.39 -8.65
C GLU A 189 -15.45 -15.53 -9.59
N ARG A 190 -14.48 -15.27 -10.48
CA ARG A 190 -13.95 -16.20 -11.47
C ARG A 190 -12.43 -16.39 -11.30
N PRO A 191 -11.98 -17.08 -10.24
CA PRO A 191 -10.56 -17.26 -9.97
C PRO A 191 -9.83 -18.00 -11.10
N ASP A 192 -10.52 -18.89 -11.83
CA ASP A 192 -9.95 -19.66 -12.93
C ASP A 192 -9.84 -18.86 -14.25
N ALA A 193 -10.57 -17.75 -14.38
CA ALA A 193 -10.49 -16.91 -15.59
C ALA A 193 -9.25 -16.02 -15.54
N LEU A 194 -8.64 -15.79 -16.71
CA LEU A 194 -7.67 -14.71 -16.86
C LEU A 194 -8.41 -13.37 -16.80
N VAL A 195 -7.98 -12.48 -15.90
CA VAL A 195 -8.59 -11.17 -15.74
C VAL A 195 -7.49 -10.12 -15.59
N LYS A 196 -7.55 -9.07 -16.41
CA LYS A 196 -6.56 -7.99 -16.49
C LYS A 196 -7.25 -6.63 -16.57
N ALA A 197 -6.75 -5.67 -15.80
CA ALA A 197 -7.00 -4.24 -15.94
C ALA A 197 -5.68 -3.58 -16.41
N VAL A 198 -5.60 -3.25 -17.70
CA VAL A 198 -4.40 -2.70 -18.34
C VAL A 198 -4.53 -1.18 -18.45
N ASP A 199 -3.74 -0.45 -17.68
CA ASP A 199 -3.69 1.00 -17.70
C ASP A 199 -2.62 1.52 -18.67
N LEU A 200 -3.01 2.50 -19.48
CA LEU A 200 -2.21 3.04 -20.57
C LEU A 200 -2.02 4.56 -20.41
N PRO A 201 -0.91 5.13 -20.91
CA PRO A 201 -0.63 6.54 -20.78
C PRO A 201 -1.54 7.38 -21.67
N ALA A 202 -1.55 8.69 -21.43
CA ALA A 202 -2.44 9.61 -22.12
C ALA A 202 -2.08 9.82 -23.62
N SER A 203 -0.79 9.76 -23.97
CA SER A 203 -0.27 9.96 -25.34
C SER A 203 -0.24 8.63 -26.13
N ARG A 204 -0.65 8.61 -27.42
CA ARG A 204 -0.91 7.33 -28.11
C ARG A 204 -0.53 7.23 -29.59
N LYS A 205 -0.04 6.05 -29.95
CA LYS A 205 -0.11 5.44 -31.29
C LYS A 205 -0.93 4.15 -31.21
N THR A 206 -2.06 4.11 -31.90
CA THR A 206 -3.11 3.07 -31.80
C THR A 206 -2.62 1.63 -31.99
N ALA A 207 -1.78 1.37 -32.99
CA ALA A 207 -1.35 0.01 -33.34
C ALA A 207 -0.48 -0.67 -32.27
N ALA A 208 0.36 0.10 -31.57
CA ALA A 208 1.22 -0.44 -30.52
C ALA A 208 0.39 -0.93 -29.33
N LEU A 209 -0.66 -0.20 -28.95
CA LEU A 209 -1.51 -0.56 -27.81
C LEU A 209 -2.27 -1.88 -28.02
N ALA A 210 -2.72 -2.15 -29.25
CA ALA A 210 -3.34 -3.42 -29.58
C ALA A 210 -2.38 -4.61 -29.38
N ASP A 211 -1.10 -4.44 -29.75
CA ASP A 211 -0.07 -5.45 -29.53
C ASP A 211 0.20 -5.66 -28.03
N LEU A 212 0.24 -4.58 -27.24
CA LEU A 212 0.38 -4.64 -25.78
C LEU A 212 -0.76 -5.42 -25.10
N LEU A 213 -2.01 -5.19 -25.54
CA LEU A 213 -3.17 -5.89 -24.95
C LEU A 213 -3.11 -7.40 -25.19
N ILE A 214 -2.63 -7.83 -26.37
CA ILE A 214 -2.41 -9.25 -26.66
C ILE A 214 -1.25 -9.79 -25.81
N GLU A 215 -0.15 -9.05 -25.70
CA GLU A 215 1.00 -9.43 -24.85
C GLU A 215 0.56 -9.73 -23.40
N GLU A 216 -0.20 -8.82 -22.79
CA GLU A 216 -0.74 -8.99 -21.42
C GLU A 216 -1.81 -10.08 -21.30
N THR A 217 -2.41 -10.48 -22.42
CA THR A 217 -3.37 -11.59 -22.45
C THR A 217 -2.66 -12.94 -22.45
N LEU A 218 -1.49 -13.02 -23.11
CA LEU A 218 -0.79 -14.28 -23.32
C LEU A 218 0.21 -14.62 -22.19
N GLY A 219 0.68 -13.64 -21.42
CA GLY A 219 1.63 -13.86 -20.33
C GLY A 219 1.28 -13.18 -19.01
N ASP A 220 1.97 -13.62 -17.96
CA ASP A 220 1.82 -13.17 -16.57
C ASP A 220 0.45 -13.51 -15.96
N PRO A 221 0.18 -14.76 -15.55
CA PRO A 221 -1.08 -15.11 -14.87
C PRO A 221 -1.20 -14.51 -13.46
N GLY A 222 -0.10 -14.01 -12.89
CA GLY A 222 -0.03 -13.61 -11.48
C GLY A 222 -0.55 -12.22 -11.16
N CYS A 223 -0.84 -11.38 -12.17
CA CYS A 223 -1.18 -9.97 -11.94
C CYS A 223 -2.49 -9.56 -12.61
N VAL A 224 -3.34 -8.83 -11.90
CA VAL A 224 -4.60 -8.28 -12.44
C VAL A 224 -4.42 -6.83 -12.92
N GLU A 225 -3.85 -5.96 -12.10
CA GLU A 225 -3.63 -4.54 -12.43
C GLU A 225 -2.25 -4.37 -13.07
N VAL A 226 -2.21 -4.04 -14.36
CA VAL A 226 -0.96 -3.80 -15.09
C VAL A 226 -0.97 -2.40 -15.68
N GLY A 227 0.06 -1.62 -15.41
CA GLY A 227 0.32 -0.32 -16.01
C GLY A 227 1.43 -0.42 -17.05
N ARG A 228 1.30 0.28 -18.19
CA ARG A 228 2.32 0.34 -19.24
C ARG A 228 2.83 1.77 -19.40
N VAL A 229 4.12 2.01 -19.15
CA VAL A 229 4.76 3.33 -19.34
C VAL A 229 6.14 3.13 -19.94
N ASP A 230 6.45 3.85 -21.02
CA ASP A 230 7.77 3.84 -21.69
C ASP A 230 8.33 2.43 -21.97
N GLY A 231 7.45 1.52 -22.41
CA GLY A 231 7.80 0.14 -22.72
C GLY A 231 7.98 -0.78 -21.50
N ARG A 232 7.85 -0.25 -20.29
CA ARG A 232 7.93 -0.99 -19.03
C ARG A 232 6.55 -1.35 -18.49
N ARG A 233 6.50 -2.33 -17.59
CA ARG A 233 5.30 -2.87 -16.96
C ARG A 233 5.33 -2.59 -15.46
N PHE A 234 4.20 -2.19 -14.89
CA PHE A 234 4.07 -1.93 -13.47
C PHE A 234 2.83 -2.61 -12.90
N GLY A 235 2.95 -3.27 -11.75
CA GLY A 235 1.84 -3.69 -10.91
C GLY A 235 1.52 -2.63 -9.85
N VAL A 236 0.63 -2.98 -8.92
CA VAL A 236 0.25 -2.14 -7.78
C VAL A 236 0.63 -2.85 -6.49
N ALA A 237 1.78 -2.47 -5.91
CA ALA A 237 2.28 -3.00 -4.65
C ALA A 237 1.89 -2.09 -3.47
N PHE A 238 2.19 -2.51 -2.24
CA PHE A 238 1.98 -1.70 -1.04
C PHE A 238 3.29 -1.37 -0.35
N ARG A 239 3.52 -0.08 -0.14
CA ARG A 239 4.58 0.38 0.75
C ARG A 239 4.00 0.65 2.13
N GLU A 240 4.62 0.08 3.15
CA GLU A 240 4.30 0.44 4.54
C GLU A 240 5.00 1.76 4.87
N VAL A 241 4.20 2.79 5.10
CA VAL A 241 4.67 4.16 5.38
C VAL A 241 4.13 4.56 6.74
N PRO A 242 4.95 4.55 7.80
CA PRO A 242 4.48 4.89 9.14
C PRO A 242 3.96 6.33 9.18
N PHE A 243 3.07 6.60 10.14
CA PHE A 243 2.68 7.98 10.44
C PHE A 243 3.88 8.78 10.97
N SER A 244 3.82 10.10 10.82
CA SER A 244 4.76 11.00 11.48
C SER A 244 4.77 10.74 12.99
N PRO A 245 5.95 10.69 13.64
CA PRO A 245 6.04 10.46 15.08
C PRO A 245 5.20 11.48 15.88
N LEU A 246 4.70 11.04 17.03
CA LEU A 246 4.01 11.90 17.98
C LEU A 246 5.03 12.59 18.91
N GLY A 247 4.79 13.84 19.25
CA GLY A 247 5.50 14.58 20.29
C GLY A 247 5.06 14.17 21.69
N GLU A 248 5.73 14.73 22.72
CA GLU A 248 5.42 14.43 24.13
C GLU A 248 3.99 14.84 24.54
N ASP A 249 3.41 15.82 23.85
CA ASP A 249 2.02 16.28 24.05
C ASP A 249 0.99 15.48 23.25
N GLY A 250 1.42 14.47 22.49
CA GLY A 250 0.57 13.65 21.63
C GLY A 250 0.18 14.30 20.30
N SER A 251 0.75 15.46 19.96
CA SER A 251 0.58 16.08 18.65
C SER A 251 1.53 15.46 17.61
N PRO A 252 1.14 15.32 16.32
CA PRO A 252 2.07 14.85 15.29
C PRO A 252 3.19 15.88 15.03
N LEU A 253 4.44 15.43 14.95
CA LEU A 253 5.61 16.29 14.69
C LEU A 253 5.79 16.66 13.20
N GLY A 254 4.84 16.29 12.33
CA GLY A 254 4.93 16.48 10.87
C GLY A 254 4.46 17.86 10.40
N GLU A 255 5.04 18.36 9.32
CA GLU A 255 4.55 19.57 8.62
C GLU A 255 3.42 19.24 7.64
N GLY A 256 2.58 20.22 7.29
CA GLY A 256 1.55 20.07 6.26
C GLY A 256 0.27 19.33 6.70
N GLY A 257 0.09 19.13 8.01
CA GLY A 257 -1.17 18.66 8.57
C GLY A 257 -2.29 19.70 8.50
N ILE A 258 -3.54 19.24 8.57
CA ILE A 258 -4.75 20.07 8.69
C ILE A 258 -5.23 19.95 10.14
N GLU A 259 -5.15 21.06 10.86
CA GLU A 259 -5.67 21.19 12.22
C GLU A 259 -7.10 21.72 12.18
N LEU A 260 -8.02 21.00 12.84
CA LEU A 260 -9.39 21.43 13.01
C LEU A 260 -9.53 22.23 14.30
N GLY A 261 -10.33 23.28 14.27
CA GLY A 261 -10.66 24.09 15.45
C GLY A 261 -12.11 24.56 15.44
N PRO A 262 -12.49 25.44 16.39
CA PRO A 262 -13.88 25.89 16.54
C PRO A 262 -14.46 26.62 15.33
N ASP A 263 -13.61 27.25 14.52
CA ASP A 263 -14.02 27.95 13.29
C ASP A 263 -14.04 27.03 12.06
N SER A 264 -13.66 25.76 12.20
CA SER A 264 -13.61 24.81 11.08
C SER A 264 -15.02 24.33 10.69
N VAL A 265 -15.18 24.04 9.40
CA VAL A 265 -16.41 23.49 8.82
C VAL A 265 -16.15 22.12 8.21
N VAL A 266 -16.92 21.13 8.63
CA VAL A 266 -16.85 19.75 8.14
C VAL A 266 -18.18 19.35 7.51
N VAL A 267 -18.16 18.84 6.29
CA VAL A 267 -19.34 18.29 5.60
C VAL A 267 -19.23 16.77 5.62
N VAL A 268 -20.29 16.07 6.05
CA VAL A 268 -20.28 14.61 6.23
C VAL A 268 -21.47 14.00 5.52
N THR A 269 -21.25 13.04 4.61
CA THR A 269 -22.33 12.26 3.99
C THR A 269 -22.47 10.88 4.63
N GLY A 270 -23.69 10.35 4.70
CA GLY A 270 -23.98 9.08 5.37
C GLY A 270 -23.83 9.17 6.88
N ALA A 271 -24.14 10.34 7.44
CA ALA A 271 -23.82 10.71 8.82
C ALA A 271 -24.48 9.81 9.88
N ALA A 272 -25.63 9.18 9.58
CA ALA A 272 -26.29 8.28 10.52
C ALA A 272 -25.66 6.87 10.57
N GLY A 273 -24.64 6.59 9.75
CA GLY A 273 -23.89 5.34 9.80
C GLY A 273 -23.09 5.20 11.10
N SER A 274 -23.11 4.04 11.74
CA SER A 274 -22.47 3.85 13.06
C SER A 274 -20.96 4.11 13.09
N ILE A 275 -20.23 3.69 12.05
CA ILE A 275 -18.79 4.00 11.91
C ILE A 275 -18.58 5.50 11.67
N VAL A 276 -19.41 6.09 10.79
CA VAL A 276 -19.31 7.50 10.40
C VAL A 276 -19.58 8.40 11.60
N SER A 277 -20.61 8.10 12.39
CA SER A 277 -20.95 8.80 13.63
C SER A 277 -19.79 8.77 14.63
N ALA A 278 -19.17 7.61 14.87
CA ALA A 278 -18.03 7.50 15.79
C ALA A 278 -16.81 8.32 15.35
N ILE A 279 -16.46 8.27 14.06
CA ILE A 279 -15.39 9.09 13.48
C ILE A 279 -15.72 10.59 13.56
N THR A 280 -16.98 10.95 13.26
CA THR A 280 -17.43 12.34 13.29
C THR A 280 -17.35 12.90 14.72
N ALA A 281 -17.66 12.08 15.73
CA ALA A 281 -17.54 12.47 17.13
C ALA A 281 -16.07 12.66 17.56
N ASP A 282 -15.13 11.81 17.12
CA ASP A 282 -13.68 12.02 17.37
C ASP A 282 -13.19 13.34 16.79
N LEU A 283 -13.60 13.67 15.55
CA LEU A 283 -13.26 14.96 14.93
C LEU A 283 -13.94 16.15 15.61
N ALA A 284 -15.14 15.95 16.18
CA ALA A 284 -15.90 17.00 16.86
C ALA A 284 -15.23 17.51 18.15
N GLY A 285 -14.26 16.78 18.69
CA GLY A 285 -13.38 17.26 19.77
C GLY A 285 -12.65 18.57 19.46
N SER A 286 -12.54 18.94 18.18
CA SER A 286 -12.00 20.23 17.73
C SER A 286 -12.91 21.45 17.98
N GLY A 287 -14.20 21.22 18.27
CA GLY A 287 -15.20 22.28 18.38
C GLY A 287 -15.80 22.75 17.04
N ALA A 288 -15.45 22.10 15.92
CA ALA A 288 -15.89 22.47 14.58
C ALA A 288 -17.41 22.38 14.37
N THR A 289 -17.89 22.98 13.26
CA THR A 289 -19.28 22.83 12.80
C THR A 289 -19.39 21.70 11.77
N PHE A 290 -20.33 20.78 11.98
CA PHE A 290 -20.55 19.58 11.18
C PHE A 290 -21.89 19.64 10.44
N HIS A 291 -21.85 19.71 9.11
CA HIS A 291 -23.03 19.54 8.25
C HIS A 291 -23.22 18.05 7.96
N LEU A 292 -24.21 17.44 8.62
CA LEU A 292 -24.50 16.01 8.58
C LEU A 292 -25.59 15.73 7.54
N LEU A 293 -25.23 15.11 6.42
CA LEU A 293 -26.14 14.76 5.32
C LEU A 293 -26.48 13.26 5.38
N ASP A 294 -27.77 12.94 5.42
CA ASP A 294 -28.26 11.55 5.39
C ASP A 294 -29.68 11.49 4.78
N LEU A 295 -30.07 10.31 4.26
CA LEU A 295 -31.43 10.09 3.75
C LEU A 295 -32.47 10.04 4.89
N THR A 296 -32.02 9.73 6.10
CA THR A 296 -32.90 9.59 7.27
C THR A 296 -33.48 10.96 7.65
N PRO A 297 -34.81 11.06 7.90
CA PRO A 297 -35.43 12.29 8.37
C PRO A 297 -34.76 12.85 9.63
N ALA A 298 -34.71 14.18 9.73
CA ALA A 298 -34.18 14.85 10.90
C ALA A 298 -34.89 14.33 12.17
N PRO A 299 -34.13 13.84 13.17
CA PRO A 299 -34.70 13.27 14.37
C PRO A 299 -35.32 14.36 15.25
N ASP A 300 -36.45 14.04 15.87
CA ASP A 300 -37.02 14.86 16.94
C ASP A 300 -36.51 14.33 18.29
N ARG A 301 -35.82 15.19 19.05
CA ARG A 301 -35.27 14.87 20.38
C ARG A 301 -36.36 14.50 21.38
N ASP A 302 -37.56 15.05 21.20
CA ASP A 302 -38.69 14.84 22.09
C ASP A 302 -39.59 13.68 21.61
N ASP A 303 -39.18 12.91 20.59
CA ASP A 303 -39.94 11.77 20.09
C ASP A 303 -39.99 10.64 21.15
N ALA A 304 -41.20 10.41 21.68
CA ALA A 304 -41.45 9.39 22.69
C ALA A 304 -41.15 7.96 22.20
N ASP A 305 -41.26 7.67 20.89
CA ASP A 305 -40.94 6.35 20.36
C ASP A 305 -39.41 6.15 20.27
N LEU A 306 -38.63 7.21 20.03
CA LEU A 306 -37.16 7.12 20.07
C LEU A 306 -36.67 6.93 21.51
N ALA A 307 -37.27 7.65 22.46
CA ALA A 307 -37.00 7.45 23.89
C ALA A 307 -37.35 6.00 24.31
N ALA A 308 -38.51 5.50 23.91
CA ALA A 308 -38.93 4.12 24.17
C ALA A 308 -38.04 3.09 23.45
N PHE A 309 -37.53 3.40 22.26
CA PHE A 309 -36.61 2.51 21.54
C PHE A 309 -35.31 2.31 22.30
N ARG A 310 -34.78 3.37 22.93
CA ARG A 310 -33.58 3.31 23.78
C ARG A 310 -33.82 2.57 25.09
N SER A 311 -34.95 2.81 25.76
CA SER A 311 -35.21 2.29 27.12
C SER A 311 -35.96 0.94 27.18
N ASP A 312 -36.90 0.68 26.27
CA ASP A 312 -37.75 -0.52 26.25
C ASP A 312 -38.21 -0.88 24.83
N ARG A 313 -37.26 -1.39 24.03
CA ARG A 313 -37.50 -1.77 22.64
C ARG A 313 -38.61 -2.84 22.51
N ASP A 314 -38.70 -3.78 23.44
CA ASP A 314 -39.69 -4.86 23.40
C ASP A 314 -41.10 -4.34 23.75
N GLY A 315 -41.22 -3.44 24.72
CA GLY A 315 -42.45 -2.71 25.00
C GLY A 315 -42.90 -1.87 23.81
N LEU A 316 -41.97 -1.20 23.12
CA LEU A 316 -42.26 -0.44 21.90
C LEU A 316 -42.81 -1.33 20.77
N LYS A 317 -42.31 -2.56 20.60
CA LYS A 317 -42.90 -3.51 19.62
C LYS A 317 -44.39 -3.71 19.88
N SER A 318 -44.78 -3.86 21.15
CA SER A 318 -46.18 -4.05 21.55
C SER A 318 -47.01 -2.81 21.26
N THR A 319 -46.47 -1.61 21.50
CA THR A 319 -47.12 -0.33 21.15
C THR A 319 -47.31 -0.18 19.64
N ILE A 320 -46.32 -0.55 18.82
CA ILE A 320 -46.44 -0.54 17.35
C ILE A 320 -47.57 -1.46 16.90
N VAL A 321 -47.64 -2.68 17.44
CA VAL A 321 -48.71 -3.65 17.13
C VAL A 321 -50.08 -3.07 17.45
N ALA A 322 -50.26 -2.45 18.63
CA ALA A 322 -51.51 -1.84 19.02
C ALA A 322 -51.91 -0.69 18.09
N ARG A 323 -50.98 0.21 17.75
CA ARG A 323 -51.23 1.33 16.82
C ARG A 323 -51.60 0.85 15.41
N MET A 324 -50.93 -0.19 14.90
CA MET A 324 -51.29 -0.79 13.60
C MET A 324 -52.73 -1.34 13.63
N GLN A 325 -53.12 -2.03 14.70
CA GLN A 325 -54.48 -2.55 14.86
C GLN A 325 -55.52 -1.41 14.93
N GLU A 326 -55.22 -0.32 15.64
CA GLU A 326 -56.07 0.88 15.72
C GLU A 326 -56.26 1.56 14.35
N ARG A 327 -55.21 1.58 13.51
CA ARG A 327 -55.27 2.07 12.12
C ARG A 327 -55.96 1.10 11.14
N GLY A 328 -56.37 -0.08 11.62
CA GLY A 328 -56.96 -1.13 10.77
C GLY A 328 -55.94 -1.87 9.90
N GLU A 329 -54.65 -1.72 10.18
CA GLU A 329 -53.56 -2.41 9.50
C GLU A 329 -53.33 -3.79 10.15
N ARG A 330 -52.88 -4.77 9.35
CA ARG A 330 -52.53 -6.11 9.87
C ARG A 330 -51.09 -6.09 10.39
N PRO A 331 -50.85 -6.30 11.70
CA PRO A 331 -49.50 -6.29 12.28
C PRO A 331 -48.77 -7.59 11.94
N THR A 332 -48.22 -7.67 10.73
CA THR A 332 -47.38 -8.79 10.31
C THR A 332 -45.95 -8.59 10.84
N PRO A 333 -45.17 -9.66 11.11
CA PRO A 333 -43.78 -9.53 11.56
C PRO A 333 -42.94 -8.63 10.65
N VAL A 334 -43.11 -8.74 9.33
CA VAL A 334 -42.39 -7.91 8.35
C VAL A 334 -42.75 -6.42 8.49
N ALA A 335 -44.03 -6.10 8.71
CA ALA A 335 -44.45 -4.71 8.86
C ALA A 335 -43.99 -4.09 10.19
N ILE A 336 -44.00 -4.87 11.28
CA ILE A 336 -43.48 -4.44 12.59
C ILE A 336 -41.97 -4.18 12.51
N GLU A 337 -41.21 -5.12 11.95
CA GLU A 337 -39.76 -4.97 11.79
C GLU A 337 -39.42 -3.81 10.84
N LYS A 338 -40.28 -3.51 9.85
CA LYS A 338 -40.13 -2.32 9.00
C LYS A 338 -40.29 -1.01 9.78
N GLU A 339 -41.29 -0.90 10.65
CA GLU A 339 -41.49 0.27 11.53
C GLU A 339 -40.31 0.43 12.51
N LEU A 340 -39.89 -0.68 13.14
CA LEU A 340 -38.74 -0.70 14.05
C LEU A 340 -37.44 -0.30 13.34
N ALA A 341 -37.20 -0.78 12.12
CA ALA A 341 -36.03 -0.37 11.33
C ALA A 341 -36.10 1.13 10.95
N GLY A 342 -37.30 1.69 10.79
CA GLY A 342 -37.49 3.14 10.61
C GLY A 342 -37.14 3.93 11.85
N LEU A 343 -37.50 3.43 13.04
CA LEU A 343 -37.12 4.01 14.33
C LEU A 343 -35.62 3.88 14.59
N GLU A 344 -35.02 2.72 14.34
CA GLU A 344 -33.58 2.47 14.49
C GLU A 344 -32.76 3.44 13.65
N ARG A 345 -33.17 3.72 12.40
CA ARG A 345 -32.49 4.73 11.56
C ARG A 345 -32.59 6.13 12.15
N ARG A 346 -33.78 6.55 12.59
CA ARG A 346 -33.99 7.88 13.21
C ARG A 346 -33.24 8.02 14.53
N GLU A 347 -33.15 6.95 15.32
CA GLU A 347 -32.33 6.89 16.53
C GLU A 347 -30.84 7.04 16.19
N ALA A 348 -30.36 6.36 15.15
CA ALA A 348 -28.97 6.49 14.71
C ALA A 348 -28.63 7.93 14.25
N ALA A 349 -29.55 8.58 13.53
CA ALA A 349 -29.42 9.99 13.18
C ALA A 349 -29.37 10.90 14.41
N LEU A 350 -30.22 10.64 15.42
CA LEU A 350 -30.22 11.39 16.69
C LEU A 350 -28.91 11.20 17.43
N SER A 351 -28.45 9.96 17.54
CA SER A 351 -27.18 9.60 18.18
C SER A 351 -25.98 10.26 17.49
N ALA A 352 -25.97 10.41 16.17
CA ALA A 352 -24.92 11.14 15.46
C ALA A 352 -24.88 12.63 15.81
N VAL A 353 -26.05 13.28 15.88
CA VAL A 353 -26.15 14.69 16.30
C VAL A 353 -25.69 14.86 17.75
N GLU A 354 -26.21 14.03 18.66
CA GLU A 354 -25.87 14.07 20.08
C GLU A 354 -24.38 13.77 20.33
N ALA A 355 -23.77 12.86 19.57
CA ALA A 355 -22.35 12.53 19.69
C ALA A 355 -21.42 13.69 19.30
N VAL A 356 -21.76 14.45 18.25
CA VAL A 356 -21.03 15.66 17.85
C VAL A 356 -21.10 16.71 18.96
N GLU A 357 -22.29 17.00 19.45
CA GLU A 357 -22.50 18.01 20.50
C GLU A 357 -21.85 17.63 21.82
N ALA A 358 -21.97 16.36 22.23
CA ALA A 358 -21.34 15.85 23.45
C ALA A 358 -19.81 15.92 23.39
N SER A 359 -19.25 15.83 22.18
CA SER A 359 -17.80 15.95 21.94
C SER A 359 -17.33 17.41 21.80
N GLY A 360 -18.26 18.38 21.83
CA GLY A 360 -17.97 19.82 21.81
C GLY A 360 -18.15 20.52 20.46
N GLY A 361 -18.52 19.79 19.40
CA GLY A 361 -18.81 20.37 18.09
C GLY A 361 -20.25 20.89 17.95
N THR A 362 -20.54 21.55 16.83
CA THR A 362 -21.89 22.00 16.46
C THR A 362 -22.44 21.15 15.32
N ALA A 363 -23.62 20.55 15.46
CA ALA A 363 -24.24 19.73 14.42
C ALA A 363 -25.34 20.47 13.65
N VAL A 364 -25.31 20.39 12.33
CA VAL A 364 -26.37 20.87 11.42
C VAL A 364 -26.82 19.69 10.54
N TYR A 365 -28.03 19.19 10.77
CA TYR A 365 -28.52 17.98 10.10
C TYR A 365 -29.36 18.29 8.86
N HIS A 366 -29.08 17.59 7.76
CA HIS A 366 -29.74 17.72 6.47
C HIS A 366 -30.32 16.37 6.03
N CYS A 367 -31.63 16.28 5.96
CA CYS A 367 -32.32 15.14 5.34
C CYS A 367 -32.31 15.30 3.82
N VAL A 368 -31.46 14.54 3.13
CA VAL A 368 -31.27 14.68 1.68
C VAL A 368 -30.95 13.33 1.03
N ASP A 369 -31.61 13.06 -0.11
CA ASP A 369 -31.20 11.98 -1.00
C ASP A 369 -30.03 12.47 -1.86
N LEU A 370 -28.86 11.86 -1.69
CA LEU A 370 -27.66 12.26 -2.43
C LEU A 370 -27.77 11.99 -3.94
N THR A 371 -28.74 11.19 -4.39
CA THR A 371 -29.00 10.98 -5.81
C THR A 371 -29.78 12.14 -6.45
N ASP A 372 -30.34 13.05 -5.66
CA ASP A 372 -31.02 14.27 -6.11
C ASP A 372 -30.07 15.48 -6.07
N ALA A 373 -29.61 15.91 -7.24
CA ALA A 373 -28.66 17.00 -7.38
C ALA A 373 -29.20 18.36 -6.87
N GLU A 374 -30.49 18.65 -7.09
CA GLU A 374 -31.10 19.91 -6.69
C GLU A 374 -31.28 19.96 -5.17
N ALA A 375 -31.71 18.84 -4.57
CA ALA A 375 -31.84 18.73 -3.12
C ALA A 375 -30.49 18.85 -2.40
N VAL A 376 -29.41 18.26 -2.95
CA VAL A 376 -28.05 18.40 -2.42
C VAL A 376 -27.56 19.84 -2.50
N ALA A 377 -27.77 20.51 -3.64
CA ALA A 377 -27.39 21.91 -3.79
C ALA A 377 -28.14 22.83 -2.80
N ALA A 378 -29.43 22.57 -2.57
CA ALA A 378 -30.22 23.31 -1.59
C ALA A 378 -29.76 23.05 -0.14
N ALA A 379 -29.43 21.80 0.22
CA ALA A 379 -28.94 21.46 1.56
C ALA A 379 -27.59 22.13 1.88
N LEU A 380 -26.74 22.33 0.87
CA LEU A 380 -25.41 22.90 1.02
C LEU A 380 -25.33 24.40 0.72
N SER A 381 -26.45 25.08 0.41
CA SER A 381 -26.45 26.50 0.04
C SER A 381 -25.91 27.40 1.15
N ASP A 382 -26.20 27.03 2.39
CA ASP A 382 -25.88 27.81 3.59
C ASP A 382 -24.52 27.43 4.21
N VAL A 383 -23.80 26.50 3.59
CA VAL A 383 -22.41 26.19 3.96
C VAL A 383 -21.54 27.38 3.56
N GLY A 384 -20.73 27.86 4.51
CA GLY A 384 -19.82 29.00 4.33
C GLY A 384 -18.85 28.84 3.17
N GLU A 385 -18.12 29.93 2.84
CA GLU A 385 -17.19 29.97 1.69
C GLU A 385 -16.03 28.96 1.79
N ARG A 386 -15.73 28.49 3.01
CA ARG A 386 -14.68 27.52 3.32
C ARG A 386 -15.28 26.24 3.90
N VAL A 387 -14.76 25.11 3.43
CA VAL A 387 -14.98 23.77 3.98
C VAL A 387 -13.62 23.16 4.27
N ASP A 388 -13.29 22.95 5.54
CA ASP A 388 -12.00 22.39 5.93
C ASP A 388 -11.89 20.92 5.52
N VAL A 389 -12.96 20.15 5.73
CA VAL A 389 -13.00 18.73 5.42
C VAL A 389 -14.37 18.32 4.85
N LEU A 390 -14.35 17.65 3.70
CA LEU A 390 -15.49 16.88 3.19
C LEU A 390 -15.25 15.38 3.44
N LEU A 391 -16.06 14.78 4.32
CA LEU A 391 -16.09 13.33 4.57
C LEU A 391 -17.23 12.71 3.74
N HIS A 392 -16.88 12.02 2.66
CA HIS A 392 -17.86 11.30 1.85
C HIS A 392 -17.93 9.83 2.26
N ALA A 393 -18.88 9.50 3.13
CA ALA A 393 -19.06 8.15 3.68
C ALA A 393 -20.40 7.49 3.30
N ALA A 394 -21.26 8.19 2.56
CA ALA A 394 -22.50 7.61 2.08
C ALA A 394 -22.26 6.41 1.15
N GLY A 395 -22.94 5.31 1.45
CA GLY A 395 -22.83 4.08 0.71
C GLY A 395 -23.80 3.03 1.22
N LEU A 396 -24.12 2.07 0.36
CA LEU A 396 -24.84 0.86 0.73
C LEU A 396 -24.21 -0.33 0.00
N GLU A 397 -24.52 -1.52 0.49
CA GLU A 397 -23.90 -2.76 0.04
C GLU A 397 -25.00 -3.81 -0.13
N ILE A 398 -25.01 -4.49 -1.29
CA ILE A 398 -25.94 -5.57 -1.61
C ILE A 398 -25.17 -6.68 -2.33
N SER A 399 -24.47 -7.55 -1.59
CA SER A 399 -23.69 -8.64 -2.20
C SER A 399 -24.57 -9.65 -2.95
N ARG A 400 -24.27 -9.85 -4.24
CA ARG A 400 -24.83 -10.92 -5.08
C ARG A 400 -23.85 -11.29 -6.18
N SER A 401 -23.77 -12.58 -6.51
CA SER A 401 -23.03 -13.05 -7.69
C SER A 401 -23.45 -12.26 -8.93
N LEU A 402 -22.54 -12.07 -9.89
CA LEU A 402 -22.82 -11.25 -11.07
C LEU A 402 -24.10 -11.68 -11.84
N PRO A 403 -24.44 -12.98 -12.01
CA PRO A 403 -25.71 -13.41 -12.61
C PRO A 403 -26.96 -12.97 -11.83
N ASP A 404 -26.89 -13.06 -10.50
CA ASP A 404 -28.01 -12.83 -9.59
C ASP A 404 -28.15 -11.36 -9.17
N LYS A 405 -27.17 -10.52 -9.52
CA LYS A 405 -27.22 -9.07 -9.34
C LYS A 405 -28.25 -8.49 -10.31
N GLU A 406 -29.30 -7.86 -9.78
CA GLU A 406 -30.29 -7.18 -10.60
C GLU A 406 -29.77 -5.80 -11.08
N PRO A 407 -30.10 -5.34 -12.30
CA PRO A 407 -29.63 -4.04 -12.80
C PRO A 407 -29.92 -2.87 -11.86
N ARG A 408 -31.11 -2.85 -11.26
CA ARG A 408 -31.51 -1.83 -10.28
C ARG A 408 -30.70 -1.87 -8.98
N GLU A 409 -30.19 -3.04 -8.59
CA GLU A 409 -29.35 -3.19 -7.41
C GLU A 409 -27.94 -2.67 -7.70
N PHE A 410 -27.40 -3.01 -8.89
CA PHE A 410 -26.14 -2.46 -9.37
C PHE A 410 -26.18 -0.92 -9.40
N ASP A 411 -27.20 -0.35 -10.06
CA ASP A 411 -27.38 1.10 -10.15
C ASP A 411 -27.48 1.75 -8.77
N LEU A 412 -28.29 1.19 -7.85
CA LEU A 412 -28.45 1.75 -6.51
C LEU A 412 -27.14 1.76 -5.70
N VAL A 413 -26.42 0.63 -5.67
CA VAL A 413 -25.14 0.49 -4.93
C VAL A 413 -24.10 1.45 -5.50
N PHE A 414 -24.03 1.55 -6.83
CA PHE A 414 -23.06 2.38 -7.51
C PHE A 414 -23.39 3.88 -7.40
N ASP A 415 -24.62 4.27 -7.74
CA ASP A 415 -25.03 5.66 -7.91
C ASP A 415 -25.10 6.41 -6.58
N VAL A 416 -25.51 5.78 -5.47
CA VAL A 416 -25.53 6.45 -4.15
C VAL A 416 -24.16 6.98 -3.76
N LYS A 417 -23.10 6.26 -4.16
CA LYS A 417 -21.73 6.55 -3.79
C LYS A 417 -21.08 7.48 -4.80
N VAL A 418 -21.26 7.20 -6.10
CA VAL A 418 -20.59 7.89 -7.21
C VAL A 418 -21.33 9.18 -7.62
N ASN A 419 -22.65 9.11 -7.83
CA ASN A 419 -23.43 10.31 -8.14
C ASN A 419 -23.61 11.17 -6.90
N GLY A 420 -23.76 10.55 -5.72
CA GLY A 420 -23.77 11.28 -4.45
C GLY A 420 -22.51 12.10 -4.21
N TRP A 421 -21.32 11.52 -4.47
CA TRP A 421 -20.05 12.26 -4.47
C TRP A 421 -20.09 13.43 -5.45
N ARG A 422 -20.47 13.16 -6.72
CA ARG A 422 -20.50 14.20 -7.75
C ARG A 422 -21.41 15.37 -7.36
N HIS A 423 -22.61 15.09 -6.84
CA HIS A 423 -23.56 16.14 -6.47
C HIS A 423 -23.03 17.01 -5.34
N VAL A 424 -22.47 16.40 -4.28
CA VAL A 424 -21.86 17.15 -3.18
C VAL A 424 -20.65 17.95 -3.65
N TRP A 425 -19.77 17.33 -4.43
CA TRP A 425 -18.57 17.98 -4.98
C TRP A 425 -18.91 19.15 -5.92
N SER A 426 -19.98 19.02 -6.70
CA SER A 426 -20.47 20.09 -7.59
C SER A 426 -21.12 21.23 -6.79
N ALA A 427 -21.90 20.91 -5.75
CA ALA A 427 -22.51 21.91 -4.86
C ALA A 427 -21.45 22.73 -4.09
N LEU A 428 -20.27 22.14 -3.84
CA LEU A 428 -19.14 22.80 -3.20
C LEU A 428 -18.12 23.38 -4.20
N ALA A 429 -18.42 23.41 -5.51
CA ALA A 429 -17.44 23.78 -6.54
C ALA A 429 -16.88 25.22 -6.40
N GLU A 430 -17.66 26.14 -5.82
CA GLU A 430 -17.27 27.54 -5.56
C GLU A 430 -16.71 27.74 -4.13
N ARG A 431 -16.51 26.67 -3.36
CA ARG A 431 -15.98 26.72 -1.99
C ARG A 431 -14.49 26.38 -1.96
N GLU A 432 -13.78 26.98 -1.01
CA GLU A 432 -12.41 26.56 -0.69
C GLU A 432 -12.49 25.26 0.13
N VAL A 433 -12.08 24.14 -0.47
CA VAL A 433 -12.08 22.83 0.21
C VAL A 433 -10.65 22.44 0.58
N GLY A 434 -10.38 22.33 1.89
CA GLY A 434 -9.07 21.97 2.44
C GLY A 434 -8.69 20.51 2.17
N ALA A 435 -9.53 19.59 2.63
CA ALA A 435 -9.41 18.16 2.35
C ALA A 435 -10.72 17.50 1.96
N VAL A 436 -10.60 16.43 1.16
CA VAL A 436 -11.67 15.47 0.93
C VAL A 436 -11.20 14.10 1.41
N VAL A 437 -12.05 13.41 2.17
CA VAL A 437 -11.82 12.03 2.59
C VAL A 437 -12.99 11.20 2.09
N VAL A 438 -12.72 10.31 1.14
CA VAL A 438 -13.73 9.37 0.65
C VAL A 438 -13.55 8.03 1.37
N PHE A 439 -14.64 7.50 1.91
CA PHE A 439 -14.63 6.17 2.51
C PHE A 439 -14.69 5.17 1.37
N SER A 440 -13.54 4.62 1.01
CA SER A 440 -13.45 3.49 0.09
C SER A 440 -13.60 2.17 0.88
N SER A 441 -13.23 1.06 0.28
CA SER A 441 -13.23 -0.26 0.91
C SER A 441 -12.13 -1.12 0.33
N VAL A 442 -11.62 -2.05 1.13
CA VAL A 442 -10.75 -3.12 0.64
C VAL A 442 -11.40 -3.92 -0.50
N ALA A 443 -12.74 -3.99 -0.58
CA ALA A 443 -13.42 -4.56 -1.74
C ALA A 443 -13.19 -3.75 -3.04
N GLY A 444 -13.03 -2.43 -2.94
CA GLY A 444 -12.59 -1.58 -4.04
C GLY A 444 -11.15 -1.87 -4.45
N ARG A 445 -10.24 -2.02 -3.48
CA ARG A 445 -8.82 -2.24 -3.77
C ARG A 445 -8.51 -3.63 -4.32
N PHE A 446 -9.01 -4.67 -3.68
CA PHE A 446 -8.69 -6.08 -3.98
C PHE A 446 -9.75 -6.77 -4.84
N GLY A 447 -10.95 -6.18 -4.97
CA GLY A 447 -12.14 -6.91 -5.39
C GLY A 447 -12.70 -7.77 -4.27
N ASN A 448 -13.98 -8.15 -4.37
CA ASN A 448 -14.58 -9.17 -3.52
C ASN A 448 -15.67 -9.92 -4.28
N ASN A 449 -15.98 -11.15 -3.88
CA ASN A 449 -17.02 -11.96 -4.51
C ASN A 449 -18.41 -11.34 -4.27
N GLY A 450 -19.19 -11.14 -5.32
CA GLY A 450 -20.55 -10.62 -5.28
C GLY A 450 -20.66 -9.09 -5.19
N GLN A 451 -19.54 -8.39 -5.35
CA GLN A 451 -19.41 -6.96 -5.07
C GLN A 451 -18.87 -6.16 -6.28
N THR A 452 -19.22 -6.56 -7.50
CA THR A 452 -18.71 -5.93 -8.73
C THR A 452 -19.12 -4.45 -8.86
N ASP A 453 -20.33 -4.09 -8.46
CA ASP A 453 -20.83 -2.72 -8.34
C ASP A 453 -20.12 -1.92 -7.24
N TYR A 454 -20.05 -2.50 -6.04
CA TYR A 454 -19.45 -1.85 -4.88
C TYR A 454 -17.95 -1.61 -5.08
N ALA A 455 -17.22 -2.59 -5.61
CA ALA A 455 -15.81 -2.46 -5.94
C ALA A 455 -15.58 -1.37 -7.00
N ALA A 456 -16.41 -1.34 -8.05
CA ALA A 456 -16.37 -0.30 -9.07
C ALA A 456 -16.58 1.11 -8.48
N ALA A 457 -17.59 1.27 -7.62
CA ALA A 457 -17.91 2.55 -7.01
C ALA A 457 -16.78 3.06 -6.09
N ASN A 458 -16.16 2.16 -5.32
CA ASN A 458 -15.07 2.49 -4.41
C ASN A 458 -13.79 2.88 -5.17
N ASP A 459 -13.36 2.07 -6.13
CA ASP A 459 -12.12 2.34 -6.86
C ASP A 459 -12.24 3.60 -7.74
N LEU A 460 -13.44 3.90 -8.30
CA LEU A 460 -13.69 5.19 -8.96
C LEU A 460 -13.43 6.37 -8.02
N LEU A 461 -13.84 6.29 -6.75
CA LEU A 461 -13.59 7.36 -5.79
C LEU A 461 -12.10 7.48 -5.46
N CYS A 462 -11.39 6.36 -5.34
CA CYS A 462 -9.92 6.38 -5.20
C CYS A 462 -9.27 7.11 -6.38
N LYS A 463 -9.69 6.82 -7.61
CA LYS A 463 -9.14 7.49 -8.81
C LYS A 463 -9.58 8.95 -8.92
N THR A 464 -10.80 9.28 -8.50
CA THR A 464 -11.29 10.66 -8.47
C THR A 464 -10.49 11.51 -7.49
N VAL A 465 -10.27 11.00 -6.28
CA VAL A 465 -9.40 11.61 -5.26
C VAL A 465 -7.96 11.76 -5.76
N SER A 466 -7.42 10.71 -6.40
CA SER A 466 -6.09 10.78 -7.02
C SER A 466 -5.99 11.88 -8.08
N SER A 467 -7.03 12.07 -8.89
CA SER A 467 -7.10 13.10 -9.93
C SER A 467 -7.10 14.54 -9.39
N LEU A 468 -7.44 14.75 -8.10
CA LEU A 468 -7.38 16.07 -7.48
C LEU A 468 -5.96 16.63 -7.44
N ARG A 469 -4.92 15.78 -7.38
CA ARG A 469 -3.52 16.24 -7.51
C ARG A 469 -3.24 16.96 -8.83
N ARG A 470 -4.01 16.67 -9.89
CA ARG A 470 -3.95 17.38 -11.18
C ARG A 470 -4.91 18.56 -11.26
N THR A 471 -6.14 18.37 -10.78
CA THR A 471 -7.26 19.27 -11.08
C THR A 471 -7.53 20.31 -10.00
N ARG A 472 -7.20 20.00 -8.75
CA ARG A 472 -7.31 20.88 -7.57
C ARG A 472 -6.15 20.60 -6.58
N PRO A 473 -4.90 20.90 -6.94
CA PRO A 473 -3.72 20.55 -6.12
C PRO A 473 -3.71 21.21 -4.73
N GLN A 474 -4.51 22.26 -4.51
CA GLN A 474 -4.72 22.88 -3.21
C GLN A 474 -5.63 22.08 -2.27
N THR A 475 -6.44 21.17 -2.82
CA THR A 475 -7.32 20.30 -2.03
C THR A 475 -6.63 18.96 -1.80
N ARG A 476 -6.39 18.63 -0.54
CA ARG A 476 -5.82 17.34 -0.16
C ARG A 476 -6.87 16.24 -0.34
N GLY A 477 -6.57 15.24 -1.15
CA GLY A 477 -7.45 14.09 -1.35
C GLY A 477 -6.97 12.84 -0.61
N LEU A 478 -7.84 12.21 0.17
CA LEU A 478 -7.60 10.95 0.87
C LEU A 478 -8.69 9.92 0.51
N ALA A 479 -8.30 8.74 0.07
CA ALA A 479 -9.20 7.60 -0.13
C ALA A 479 -8.81 6.48 0.84
N LEU A 480 -9.72 6.13 1.74
CA LEU A 480 -9.42 5.16 2.80
C LEU A 480 -10.13 3.85 2.52
N ASP A 481 -9.37 2.81 2.18
CA ASP A 481 -9.91 1.46 1.95
C ASP A 481 -10.10 0.74 3.28
N TRP A 482 -11.28 0.92 3.86
CA TRP A 482 -11.61 0.29 5.13
C TRP A 482 -11.80 -1.23 5.00
N THR A 483 -11.15 -1.98 5.89
CA THR A 483 -11.47 -3.40 6.13
C THR A 483 -12.74 -3.56 6.99
N ALA A 484 -13.11 -4.80 7.30
CA ALA A 484 -14.20 -5.11 8.22
C ALA A 484 -13.89 -4.59 9.65
N TRP A 485 -14.77 -3.77 10.22
CA TRP A 485 -14.63 -3.26 11.58
C TRP A 485 -15.14 -4.25 12.61
N GLY A 486 -14.36 -4.49 13.66
CA GLY A 486 -14.80 -5.26 14.84
C GLY A 486 -15.74 -4.41 15.70
N GLY A 487 -16.68 -5.01 16.44
CA GLY A 487 -17.51 -4.29 17.43
C GLY A 487 -18.55 -3.29 16.91
N ILE A 488 -18.32 -2.58 15.81
CA ILE A 488 -19.24 -1.61 15.19
C ILE A 488 -19.35 -1.77 13.66
N GLY A 489 -20.42 -1.24 13.07
CA GLY A 489 -20.63 -1.24 11.62
C GLY A 489 -21.21 -2.53 11.02
N MET A 490 -21.25 -2.59 9.68
CA MET A 490 -21.97 -3.62 8.93
C MET A 490 -21.39 -5.04 9.10
N ALA A 491 -20.11 -5.16 9.43
CA ALA A 491 -19.39 -6.43 9.54
C ALA A 491 -19.56 -7.17 10.89
N THR A 492 -20.31 -6.59 11.83
CA THR A 492 -20.54 -7.18 13.16
C THR A 492 -21.65 -8.24 13.19
N ARG A 493 -22.40 -8.38 12.09
CA ARG A 493 -23.61 -9.19 12.04
C ARG A 493 -23.32 -10.65 11.65
N GLY A 494 -24.00 -11.58 12.31
CA GLY A 494 -24.06 -12.99 11.90
C GLY A 494 -22.72 -13.71 11.96
N SER A 495 -22.38 -14.46 10.92
CA SER A 495 -21.16 -15.27 10.83
C SER A 495 -19.94 -14.53 10.30
N ILE A 496 -20.04 -13.23 9.99
CA ILE A 496 -18.97 -12.45 9.36
C ILE A 496 -17.67 -12.46 10.18
N PRO A 497 -17.66 -12.21 11.51
CA PRO A 497 -16.41 -12.25 12.29
C PRO A 497 -15.68 -13.60 12.18
N LYS A 498 -16.43 -14.69 12.23
CA LYS A 498 -15.88 -16.04 12.10
C LYS A 498 -15.34 -16.33 10.69
N ILE A 499 -16.01 -15.82 9.65
CA ILE A 499 -15.54 -15.94 8.26
C ILE A 499 -14.23 -15.17 8.07
N MET A 500 -14.13 -13.95 8.62
CA MET A 500 -12.91 -13.14 8.56
C MET A 500 -11.75 -13.82 9.28
N GLU A 501 -11.98 -14.33 10.50
CA GLU A 501 -11.00 -15.12 11.25
C GLU A 501 -10.52 -16.34 10.44
N MET A 502 -11.45 -17.10 9.84
CA MET A 502 -11.11 -18.25 9.00
C MET A 502 -10.36 -17.87 7.72
N ALA A 503 -10.58 -16.66 7.19
CA ALA A 503 -9.88 -16.13 6.04
C ALA A 503 -8.53 -15.48 6.39
N GLY A 504 -8.15 -15.42 7.68
CA GLY A 504 -6.95 -14.74 8.16
C GLY A 504 -7.02 -13.21 8.01
N VAL A 505 -8.22 -12.64 7.94
CA VAL A 505 -8.45 -11.19 7.84
C VAL A 505 -8.67 -10.64 9.25
N GLN A 506 -7.77 -9.76 9.70
CA GLN A 506 -7.93 -9.08 10.98
C GLN A 506 -9.04 -8.03 10.86
N MET A 507 -10.03 -8.11 11.74
CA MET A 507 -11.02 -7.05 11.87
C MET A 507 -10.38 -5.80 12.50
N LEU A 508 -10.70 -4.62 11.97
CA LEU A 508 -10.17 -3.35 12.45
C LEU A 508 -10.70 -3.06 13.86
N PRO A 509 -9.83 -2.84 14.85
CA PRO A 509 -10.25 -2.37 16.16
C PRO A 509 -10.91 -0.98 16.08
N PRO A 510 -12.10 -0.77 16.65
CA PRO A 510 -12.81 0.51 16.60
C PRO A 510 -11.97 1.70 17.05
N GLU A 511 -11.24 1.56 18.14
CA GLU A 511 -10.40 2.61 18.73
C GLU A 511 -9.30 3.07 17.76
N ALA A 512 -8.75 2.17 16.95
CA ALA A 512 -7.77 2.53 15.93
C ALA A 512 -8.47 3.18 14.72
N GLY A 513 -9.56 2.59 14.24
CA GLY A 513 -10.27 3.11 13.07
C GLY A 513 -10.87 4.50 13.29
N VAL A 514 -11.44 4.77 14.48
CA VAL A 514 -12.11 6.03 14.81
C VAL A 514 -11.15 7.22 14.71
N ALA A 515 -9.93 7.09 15.22
CA ALA A 515 -8.94 8.17 15.20
C ALA A 515 -8.11 8.22 13.90
N TRP A 516 -8.29 7.28 12.96
CA TRP A 516 -7.45 7.18 11.76
C TRP A 516 -7.53 8.42 10.88
N ILE A 517 -8.74 8.97 10.67
CA ILE A 517 -8.90 10.18 9.83
C ILE A 517 -8.22 11.38 10.47
N ARG A 518 -8.41 11.58 11.79
CA ARG A 518 -7.71 12.64 12.53
C ARG A 518 -6.20 12.48 12.40
N ARG A 519 -5.69 11.25 12.52
CA ARG A 519 -4.27 10.93 12.37
C ARG A 519 -3.77 11.25 10.95
N GLU A 520 -4.49 10.86 9.90
CA GLU A 520 -4.14 11.22 8.51
C GLU A 520 -4.14 12.73 8.28
N LEU A 521 -5.18 13.43 8.74
CA LEU A 521 -5.30 14.89 8.60
C LEU A 521 -4.12 15.60 9.27
N ALA A 522 -3.76 15.21 10.49
CA ALA A 522 -2.74 15.89 11.27
C ALA A 522 -1.29 15.46 10.94
N SER A 523 -1.05 14.27 10.37
CA SER A 523 0.33 13.72 10.26
C SER A 523 1.17 14.22 9.09
N GLY A 524 0.59 14.87 8.08
CA GLY A 524 1.36 15.47 6.99
C GLY A 524 0.58 15.64 5.68
N PRO A 525 1.23 16.02 4.57
CA PRO A 525 0.54 16.45 3.35
C PRO A 525 0.15 15.30 2.41
N TYR A 526 0.32 14.04 2.82
CA TYR A 526 0.07 12.88 1.96
C TYR A 526 -1.32 12.93 1.34
N SER A 527 -1.41 12.88 0.01
CA SER A 527 -2.66 12.84 -0.73
C SER A 527 -2.67 11.63 -1.66
N GLY A 528 -3.58 10.70 -1.42
CA GLY A 528 -3.69 9.46 -2.16
C GLY A 528 -4.57 8.44 -1.44
N GLU A 529 -4.38 7.20 -1.83
CA GLU A 529 -5.10 6.04 -1.29
C GLU A 529 -4.34 5.43 -0.12
N VAL A 530 -5.06 4.93 0.88
CA VAL A 530 -4.50 4.24 2.06
C VAL A 530 -5.35 3.01 2.35
N VAL A 531 -4.70 1.86 2.48
CA VAL A 531 -5.36 0.62 2.91
C VAL A 531 -5.38 0.58 4.44
N VAL A 532 -6.59 0.68 5.02
CA VAL A 532 -6.81 0.69 6.46
C VAL A 532 -7.19 -0.71 6.92
N ALA A 533 -6.18 -1.56 7.08
CA ALA A 533 -6.34 -2.96 7.43
C ALA A 533 -5.12 -3.48 8.19
N GLY A 534 -5.36 -4.38 9.15
CA GLY A 534 -4.31 -5.19 9.79
C GLY A 534 -3.85 -6.33 8.88
N GLU A 535 -3.96 -7.57 9.34
CA GLU A 535 -3.73 -8.75 8.50
C GLU A 535 -4.81 -8.87 7.39
N LEU A 536 -4.37 -9.06 6.14
CA LEU A 536 -5.24 -9.11 4.95
C LEU A 536 -5.65 -10.55 4.55
N GLY A 537 -4.99 -11.58 5.08
CA GLY A 537 -5.31 -12.98 4.84
C GLY A 537 -5.51 -13.33 3.36
N LEU A 538 -6.54 -14.15 3.08
CA LEU A 538 -6.89 -14.60 1.73
C LEU A 538 -7.27 -13.46 0.75
N MET A 539 -7.53 -12.25 1.25
CA MET A 539 -7.87 -11.11 0.40
C MET A 539 -6.69 -10.68 -0.48
N ALA A 540 -5.49 -10.72 0.10
CA ALA A 540 -4.22 -10.38 -0.53
C ALA A 540 -3.46 -11.63 -1.03
N ALA A 541 -4.14 -12.78 -1.16
CA ALA A 541 -3.52 -14.00 -1.66
C ALA A 541 -3.05 -13.84 -3.11
N GLU A 542 -1.92 -14.46 -3.43
CA GLU A 542 -1.37 -14.50 -4.78
C GLU A 542 -2.31 -15.24 -5.74
N TYR A 543 -2.38 -14.76 -6.99
CA TYR A 543 -3.17 -15.41 -8.04
C TYR A 543 -2.43 -16.57 -8.72
N ASP A 544 -1.10 -16.58 -8.60
CA ASP A 544 -0.21 -17.59 -9.15
C ASP A 544 0.91 -17.87 -8.12
N PRO A 545 1.33 -19.13 -7.89
CA PRO A 545 2.37 -19.46 -6.90
C PRO A 545 3.74 -18.79 -7.13
N SER A 546 4.06 -18.45 -8.38
CA SER A 546 5.30 -17.74 -8.75
C SER A 546 5.11 -16.23 -8.85
N GLY A 547 3.88 -15.74 -8.62
CA GLY A 547 3.45 -14.38 -8.95
C GLY A 547 3.46 -14.06 -10.43
N GLY A 548 3.46 -15.09 -11.29
CA GLY A 548 3.48 -14.97 -12.75
C GLY A 548 4.87 -14.96 -13.38
N LEU A 549 5.94 -15.19 -12.61
CA LEU A 549 7.31 -15.29 -13.14
C LEU A 549 7.54 -16.66 -13.81
N ALA A 550 8.30 -16.71 -14.90
CA ALA A 550 8.68 -17.99 -15.50
C ALA A 550 9.74 -18.71 -14.66
N GLU A 551 9.74 -20.05 -14.68
CA GLU A 551 10.84 -20.83 -14.09
C GLU A 551 12.17 -20.52 -14.78
N THR A 552 13.24 -20.48 -13.99
CA THR A 552 14.61 -20.20 -14.45
C THR A 552 15.58 -21.19 -13.79
N ASP A 553 16.73 -21.44 -14.42
CA ASP A 553 17.77 -22.35 -13.91
C ASP A 553 18.56 -21.78 -12.71
N GLY A 554 18.01 -20.77 -12.02
CA GLY A 554 18.63 -20.04 -10.91
C GLY A 554 19.14 -18.66 -11.31
N TYR A 555 19.50 -17.87 -10.31
CA TYR A 555 20.01 -16.51 -10.48
C TYR A 555 21.46 -16.40 -9.98
N PRO A 556 22.34 -15.70 -10.72
CA PRO A 556 23.72 -15.52 -10.29
C PRO A 556 23.79 -14.44 -9.19
N GLY A 557 23.98 -14.85 -7.94
CA GLY A 557 24.17 -13.95 -6.80
C GLY A 557 24.31 -14.74 -5.50
N THR A 558 25.11 -14.22 -4.56
CA THR A 558 25.40 -14.91 -3.30
C THR A 558 24.21 -14.85 -2.34
N MET A 559 23.42 -13.79 -2.43
CA MET A 559 22.24 -13.54 -1.61
C MET A 559 20.94 -13.81 -2.38
N LEU A 560 21.02 -14.48 -3.54
CA LEU A 560 19.87 -14.87 -4.35
C LEU A 560 19.58 -16.37 -4.20
N GLY A 561 18.33 -16.70 -3.91
CA GLY A 561 17.84 -18.08 -3.85
C GLY A 561 16.65 -18.28 -4.77
N GLN A 562 15.52 -18.71 -4.21
CA GLN A 562 14.26 -18.77 -4.94
C GLN A 562 13.73 -17.37 -5.17
N VAL A 563 13.33 -17.08 -6.40
CA VAL A 563 12.80 -15.78 -6.80
C VAL A 563 11.38 -15.96 -7.32
N SER A 564 10.48 -15.14 -6.80
CA SER A 564 9.09 -15.05 -7.24
C SER A 564 8.65 -13.59 -7.26
N LEU A 565 7.45 -13.35 -7.77
CA LEU A 565 6.76 -12.08 -7.61
C LEU A 565 5.64 -12.23 -6.59
N SER A 566 5.32 -11.14 -5.93
CA SER A 566 4.08 -10.94 -5.19
C SER A 566 3.31 -9.82 -5.86
N VAL A 567 1.98 -9.93 -5.92
CA VAL A 567 1.12 -8.82 -6.37
C VAL A 567 1.34 -7.59 -5.49
N HIS A 568 1.52 -7.79 -4.19
CA HIS A 568 1.49 -6.72 -3.20
C HIS A 568 2.85 -6.38 -2.59
N ASP A 569 3.80 -7.32 -2.58
CA ASP A 569 5.13 -7.12 -1.99
C ASP A 569 6.26 -6.98 -3.03
N GLY A 570 5.95 -6.91 -4.33
CA GLY A 570 6.94 -6.77 -5.40
C GLY A 570 7.75 -8.04 -5.66
N LEU A 571 9.04 -7.92 -5.95
CA LEU A 571 9.93 -9.07 -6.09
C LEU A 571 10.19 -9.70 -4.72
N VAL A 572 10.13 -11.02 -4.64
CA VAL A 572 10.45 -11.79 -3.45
C VAL A 572 11.64 -12.68 -3.74
N VAL A 573 12.69 -12.57 -2.92
CA VAL A 573 13.83 -13.48 -2.92
C VAL A 573 13.87 -14.21 -1.60
N GLU A 574 13.82 -15.53 -1.63
CA GLU A 574 14.02 -16.40 -0.47
C GLU A 574 15.35 -17.12 -0.59
N VAL A 575 16.27 -16.83 0.33
CA VAL A 575 17.61 -17.42 0.35
C VAL A 575 17.86 -18.09 1.69
N THR A 576 18.28 -19.35 1.66
CA THR A 576 18.69 -20.09 2.86
C THR A 576 20.20 -20.02 2.98
N LEU A 577 20.68 -19.45 4.08
CA LEU A 577 22.10 -19.36 4.37
C LEU A 577 22.47 -20.32 5.50
N ASP A 578 23.61 -20.98 5.37
CA ASP A 578 24.16 -21.90 6.35
C ASP A 578 25.54 -21.39 6.80
N PRO A 579 25.76 -21.12 8.11
CA PRO A 579 27.09 -20.81 8.62
C PRO A 579 28.16 -21.84 8.29
N ALA A 580 27.80 -23.12 8.13
CA ALA A 580 28.75 -24.17 7.77
C ALA A 580 29.19 -24.11 6.28
N GLU A 581 28.40 -23.49 5.41
CA GLU A 581 28.68 -23.38 3.98
C GLU A 581 29.19 -21.98 3.60
N GLN A 582 28.77 -20.94 4.32
CA GLN A 582 29.06 -19.53 3.98
C GLN A 582 30.14 -18.93 4.91
N PRO A 583 31.39 -18.76 4.43
CA PRO A 583 32.47 -18.23 5.26
C PRO A 583 32.20 -16.82 5.82
N PHE A 584 31.43 -15.98 5.13
CA PHE A 584 31.05 -14.64 5.63
C PHE A 584 30.16 -14.69 6.88
N LEU A 585 29.49 -15.82 7.14
CA LEU A 585 28.77 -16.06 8.40
C LEU A 585 29.69 -16.66 9.45
N ASP A 586 30.46 -17.70 9.09
CA ASP A 586 31.37 -18.36 10.04
C ASP A 586 32.44 -17.40 10.59
N HIS A 587 32.89 -16.47 9.77
CA HIS A 587 33.89 -15.47 10.11
C HIS A 587 33.29 -14.14 10.59
N HIS A 588 31.99 -14.08 10.90
CA HIS A 588 31.34 -12.93 11.52
C HIS A 588 30.48 -13.39 12.71
N ARG A 589 31.15 -13.61 13.85
CA ARG A 589 30.55 -14.25 15.04
C ARG A 589 30.59 -13.35 16.28
N ILE A 590 29.46 -12.77 16.65
CA ILE A 590 29.34 -11.98 17.89
C ILE A 590 29.07 -12.94 19.05
N ASP A 591 29.94 -12.93 20.06
CA ASP A 591 29.91 -13.86 21.21
C ASP A 591 29.78 -15.34 20.78
N GLY A 592 30.50 -15.70 19.71
CA GLY A 592 30.49 -17.05 19.13
C GLY A 592 29.26 -17.40 18.27
N THR A 593 28.24 -16.53 18.22
CA THR A 593 27.04 -16.74 17.40
C THR A 593 27.23 -16.11 16.01
N PRO A 594 27.04 -16.84 14.90
CA PRO A 594 27.06 -16.25 13.57
C PRO A 594 25.95 -15.20 13.42
N VAL A 595 26.32 -14.04 12.88
CA VAL A 595 25.40 -12.94 12.58
C VAL A 595 25.63 -12.52 11.15
N LEU A 596 24.56 -12.27 10.37
CA LEU A 596 24.71 -11.74 9.01
C LEU A 596 25.45 -10.40 9.05
N PRO A 597 26.59 -10.23 8.34
CA PRO A 597 27.27 -8.95 8.24
C PRO A 597 26.35 -7.88 7.62
N GLY A 598 26.45 -6.65 8.14
CA GLY A 598 25.69 -5.50 7.62
C GLY A 598 25.85 -5.34 6.11
N VAL A 599 27.09 -5.47 5.64
CA VAL A 599 27.49 -5.35 4.23
C VAL A 599 26.86 -6.42 3.33
N MET A 600 26.58 -7.62 3.85
CA MET A 600 25.90 -8.68 3.09
C MET A 600 24.38 -8.45 3.01
N GLY A 601 23.79 -7.79 4.01
CA GLY A 601 22.41 -7.31 3.90
C GLY A 601 22.25 -6.24 2.82
N MET A 602 23.23 -5.32 2.71
CA MET A 602 23.27 -4.34 1.62
C MET A 602 23.47 -5.00 0.25
N GLU A 603 24.36 -6.01 0.17
CA GLU A 603 24.52 -6.85 -1.03
C GLU A 603 23.21 -7.50 -1.45
N ALA A 604 22.45 -8.08 -0.50
CA ALA A 604 21.17 -8.70 -0.79
C ALA A 604 20.16 -7.71 -1.41
N PHE A 605 20.15 -6.45 -0.97
CA PHE A 605 19.32 -5.41 -1.58
C PHE A 605 19.75 -5.11 -3.02
N ALA A 606 21.06 -4.94 -3.24
CA ALA A 606 21.58 -4.62 -4.57
C ALA A 606 21.40 -5.77 -5.57
N GLU A 607 21.68 -7.01 -5.18
CA GLU A 607 21.44 -8.19 -6.03
C GLU A 607 19.95 -8.34 -6.37
N ALA A 608 19.05 -8.26 -5.38
CA ALA A 608 17.62 -8.41 -5.60
C ALA A 608 17.04 -7.29 -6.47
N ALA A 609 17.41 -6.02 -6.23
CA ALA A 609 16.98 -4.91 -7.08
C ALA A 609 17.58 -5.01 -8.49
N GLY A 610 18.80 -5.52 -8.63
CA GLY A 610 19.46 -5.77 -9.91
C GLY A 610 18.70 -6.74 -10.82
N LEU A 611 17.97 -7.71 -10.27
CA LEU A 611 17.13 -8.65 -11.05
C LEU A 611 15.98 -7.96 -11.80
N LEU A 612 15.50 -6.84 -11.27
CA LEU A 612 14.44 -6.02 -11.85
C LEU A 612 14.97 -4.97 -12.82
N ALA A 613 16.28 -4.69 -12.83
CA ALA A 613 16.85 -3.64 -13.65
C ALA A 613 16.54 -3.87 -15.14
N PRO A 614 15.80 -2.95 -15.80
CA PRO A 614 15.61 -3.00 -17.24
C PRO A 614 16.94 -2.89 -17.99
N GLU A 615 16.96 -3.30 -19.26
CA GLU A 615 18.12 -3.14 -20.12
C GLU A 615 18.63 -1.67 -20.11
N GLY A 616 19.92 -1.51 -19.84
CA GLY A 616 20.58 -0.19 -19.75
C GLY A 616 20.52 0.48 -18.38
N LEU A 617 19.75 -0.04 -17.41
CA LEU A 617 19.82 0.38 -16.01
C LEU A 617 20.65 -0.62 -15.19
N ARG A 618 21.30 -0.12 -14.14
CA ARG A 618 21.96 -0.95 -13.13
C ARG A 618 21.95 -0.27 -11.76
N VAL A 619 22.41 -0.98 -10.73
CA VAL A 619 22.59 -0.43 -9.38
C VAL A 619 23.62 0.70 -9.41
N MET A 620 23.19 1.89 -8.96
CA MET A 620 24.02 3.09 -8.86
C MET A 620 24.38 3.43 -7.42
N ALA A 621 23.48 3.15 -6.49
CA ALA A 621 23.69 3.38 -5.07
C ALA A 621 22.75 2.50 -4.23
N VAL A 622 23.16 2.22 -2.99
CA VAL A 622 22.28 1.74 -1.92
C VAL A 622 22.18 2.87 -0.88
N GLU A 623 20.98 3.32 -0.57
CA GLU A 623 20.68 4.52 0.20
C GLU A 623 19.76 4.20 1.38
N ASN A 624 19.75 5.07 2.39
CA ASN A 624 18.82 5.02 3.53
C ASN A 624 18.78 3.65 4.23
N VAL A 625 19.92 2.97 4.34
CA VAL A 625 19.99 1.64 4.95
C VAL A 625 19.85 1.75 6.45
N GLN A 626 18.96 0.96 7.05
CA GLN A 626 18.77 0.86 8.49
C GLN A 626 19.03 -0.59 8.95
N PHE A 627 19.88 -0.75 9.95
CA PHE A 627 20.15 -2.04 10.60
C PHE A 627 19.29 -2.18 11.86
N LEU A 628 18.06 -2.66 11.69
CA LEU A 628 17.03 -2.64 12.75
C LEU A 628 17.20 -3.76 13.78
N ALA A 629 17.58 -4.96 13.34
CA ALA A 629 17.77 -6.10 14.22
C ALA A 629 18.80 -7.10 13.64
N PRO A 630 19.67 -7.70 14.47
CA PRO A 630 20.67 -8.67 13.98
C PRO A 630 20.02 -9.96 13.49
N VAL A 631 20.47 -10.46 12.34
CA VAL A 631 20.10 -11.79 11.84
C VAL A 631 21.05 -12.81 12.46
N LYS A 632 20.61 -13.43 13.56
CA LYS A 632 21.38 -14.46 14.28
C LYS A 632 21.07 -15.86 13.75
N PHE A 633 22.10 -16.70 13.64
CA PHE A 633 22.00 -18.12 13.30
C PHE A 633 22.27 -18.94 14.58
N TYR A 634 21.20 -19.24 15.31
CA TYR A 634 21.34 -19.93 16.60
C TYR A 634 21.75 -21.39 16.37
N ARG A 635 22.69 -21.87 17.19
CA ARG A 635 23.23 -23.24 17.14
C ARG A 635 23.86 -23.62 15.79
N ASP A 636 24.28 -22.63 15.02
CA ASP A 636 24.85 -22.83 13.68
C ASP A 636 23.89 -23.52 12.71
N GLU A 637 22.58 -23.41 12.94
CA GLU A 637 21.55 -23.97 12.06
C GLU A 637 21.30 -23.03 10.86
N PRO A 638 21.05 -23.57 9.65
CA PRO A 638 20.65 -22.78 8.49
C PRO A 638 19.41 -21.94 8.75
N ARG A 639 19.34 -20.78 8.10
CA ARG A 639 18.19 -19.88 8.21
C ARG A 639 17.80 -19.29 6.87
N THR A 640 16.51 -19.36 6.56
CA THR A 640 15.91 -18.71 5.40
C THR A 640 15.65 -17.24 5.69
N LEU A 641 16.13 -16.38 4.79
CA LEU A 641 15.91 -14.96 4.76
C LEU A 641 15.03 -14.62 3.57
N ARG A 642 14.19 -13.61 3.72
CA ARG A 642 13.30 -13.10 2.68
C ARG A 642 13.60 -11.64 2.41
N VAL A 643 13.95 -11.33 1.16
CA VAL A 643 14.14 -9.98 0.65
C VAL A 643 12.96 -9.62 -0.24
N ASN A 644 12.23 -8.57 0.11
CA ASN A 644 11.16 -8.00 -0.70
C ASN A 644 11.66 -6.72 -1.37
N VAL A 645 11.37 -6.52 -2.66
CA VAL A 645 11.77 -5.32 -3.41
C VAL A 645 10.60 -4.75 -4.19
N ILE A 646 10.25 -3.49 -3.90
CA ILE A 646 9.26 -2.70 -4.63
C ILE A 646 9.99 -1.61 -5.41
N ALA A 647 9.96 -1.67 -6.75
CA ALA A 647 10.66 -0.71 -7.61
C ALA A 647 9.71 0.32 -8.22
N GLU A 648 9.82 1.57 -7.76
CA GLU A 648 9.02 2.72 -8.19
C GLU A 648 9.77 3.54 -9.27
N PRO A 649 9.05 4.22 -10.19
CA PRO A 649 9.66 5.14 -11.14
C PRO A 649 10.27 6.37 -10.44
N ASP A 650 11.47 6.77 -10.84
CA ASP A 650 12.17 7.95 -10.31
C ASP A 650 12.95 8.67 -11.42
N GLY A 651 12.35 9.73 -11.98
CA GLY A 651 12.89 10.41 -13.15
C GLY A 651 13.10 9.45 -14.33
N ASP A 652 14.31 9.40 -14.88
CA ASP A 652 14.70 8.46 -15.95
C ASP A 652 15.10 7.07 -15.41
N GLY A 653 15.26 6.93 -14.10
CA GLY A 653 15.67 5.73 -13.39
C GLY A 653 14.54 5.07 -12.60
N LEU A 654 14.92 4.30 -11.58
CA LEU A 654 14.01 3.70 -10.61
C LEU A 654 14.62 3.79 -9.21
N VAL A 655 13.76 3.79 -8.21
CA VAL A 655 14.13 3.55 -6.81
C VAL A 655 13.48 2.27 -6.33
N ALA A 656 14.28 1.34 -5.80
CA ALA A 656 13.83 0.05 -5.35
C ALA A 656 13.90 -0.04 -3.83
N HIS A 657 12.73 -0.02 -3.17
CA HIS A 657 12.59 -0.13 -1.73
C HIS A 657 12.73 -1.60 -1.32
N ALA A 658 13.76 -1.90 -0.54
CA ALA A 658 14.13 -3.25 -0.16
C ALA A 658 13.97 -3.49 1.35
N VAL A 659 13.42 -4.65 1.71
CA VAL A 659 13.22 -5.08 3.09
C VAL A 659 13.74 -6.50 3.25
N LEU A 660 14.68 -6.71 4.19
CA LEU A 660 15.16 -8.04 4.56
C LEU A 660 14.49 -8.44 5.87
N SER A 661 13.80 -9.57 5.84
CA SER A 661 13.11 -10.13 6.98
C SER A 661 13.36 -11.62 7.12
N ALA A 662 13.08 -12.17 8.30
CA ALA A 662 13.09 -13.60 8.51
C ALA A 662 12.04 -13.98 9.55
N GLU A 663 11.47 -15.17 9.37
CA GLU A 663 10.45 -15.71 10.25
C GLU A 663 11.05 -16.68 11.27
N ARG A 664 10.42 -16.75 12.45
CA ARG A 664 10.75 -17.76 13.46
C ARG A 664 9.50 -18.17 14.24
N VAL A 665 9.37 -19.46 14.54
CA VAL A 665 8.34 -19.93 15.47
C VAL A 665 8.86 -19.77 16.89
N LEU A 666 8.16 -18.99 17.72
CA LEU A 666 8.50 -18.82 19.13
C LEU A 666 7.89 -19.96 19.98
N PRO A 667 8.57 -20.40 21.06
CA PRO A 667 8.00 -21.39 21.97
C PRO A 667 6.64 -20.96 22.52
N GLY A 668 5.61 -21.79 22.33
CA GLY A 668 4.25 -21.50 22.78
C GLY A 668 3.41 -20.64 21.83
N GLN A 669 3.96 -20.21 20.68
CA GLN A 669 3.19 -19.54 19.62
C GLN A 669 3.04 -20.48 18.42
N PRO A 670 1.80 -20.69 17.92
CA PRO A 670 1.56 -21.61 16.80
C PRO A 670 1.94 -21.01 15.44
N ALA A 671 1.96 -19.67 15.32
CA ALA A 671 2.32 -18.97 14.10
C ALA A 671 3.76 -18.43 14.16
N PRO A 672 4.49 -18.40 13.03
CA PRO A 672 5.78 -17.76 12.96
C PRO A 672 5.65 -16.23 13.17
N VAL A 673 6.63 -15.66 13.86
CA VAL A 673 6.81 -14.21 14.00
C VAL A 673 7.80 -13.75 12.95
N ARG A 674 7.37 -12.82 12.10
CA ARG A 674 8.23 -12.12 11.15
C ARG A 674 9.00 -11.01 11.86
N VAL A 675 10.31 -10.94 11.64
CA VAL A 675 11.17 -9.86 12.13
C VAL A 675 11.80 -9.18 10.92
N VAL A 676 11.60 -7.86 10.80
CA VAL A 676 12.33 -7.03 9.84
C VAL A 676 13.71 -6.75 10.43
N HIS A 677 14.74 -7.05 9.66
CA HIS A 677 16.12 -6.94 10.09
C HIS A 677 16.81 -5.73 9.45
N PHE A 678 16.56 -5.50 8.16
CA PHE A 678 17.18 -4.43 7.37
C PHE A 678 16.12 -3.78 6.50
N THR A 679 16.25 -2.48 6.26
CA THR A 679 15.53 -1.75 5.21
C THR A 679 16.50 -0.87 4.45
N GLY A 680 16.24 -0.55 3.19
CA GLY A 680 17.04 0.39 2.41
C GLY A 680 16.48 0.60 1.01
N ASP A 681 17.02 1.59 0.31
CA ASP A 681 16.63 1.94 -1.06
C ASP A 681 17.78 1.65 -2.02
N VAL A 682 17.48 1.13 -3.21
CA VAL A 682 18.47 0.91 -4.27
C VAL A 682 18.13 1.78 -5.46
N ARG A 683 19.05 2.67 -5.85
CA ARG A 683 18.90 3.50 -7.05
C ARG A 683 19.32 2.71 -8.27
N LEU A 684 18.42 2.57 -9.23
CA LEU A 684 18.71 2.01 -10.56
C LEU A 684 18.76 3.13 -11.59
N GLY A 685 19.89 3.25 -12.28
CA GLY A 685 20.14 4.35 -13.22
C GLY A 685 20.99 3.91 -14.42
N ALA A 686 21.05 4.78 -15.42
CA ALA A 686 21.82 4.57 -16.64
C ALA A 686 23.23 5.17 -16.55
N GLY A 687 24.15 4.63 -17.36
CA GLY A 687 25.53 5.14 -17.50
C GLY A 687 26.49 4.60 -16.44
N ASP A 688 27.80 4.79 -16.64
CA ASP A 688 28.88 4.40 -15.72
C ASP A 688 28.99 5.33 -14.51
N PRO A 689 29.45 4.85 -13.32
CA PRO A 689 29.71 5.75 -12.22
C PRO A 689 30.83 6.70 -12.68
N ALA A 690 30.71 7.98 -12.35
CA ALA A 690 31.77 8.92 -12.72
C ALA A 690 33.07 8.51 -12.03
N GLU A 691 34.16 8.33 -12.79
CA GLU A 691 35.47 8.08 -12.19
C GLU A 691 35.81 9.22 -11.21
N GLU A 692 36.20 8.84 -10.00
CA GLU A 692 36.60 9.77 -8.95
C GLU A 692 38.06 9.49 -8.56
N THR A 693 38.84 10.55 -8.42
CA THR A 693 40.24 10.48 -7.96
C THR A 693 40.43 11.47 -6.82
N VAL A 694 41.11 11.04 -5.77
CA VAL A 694 41.42 11.85 -4.59
C VAL A 694 42.93 11.89 -4.35
N GLU A 695 43.41 12.97 -3.74
CA GLU A 695 44.76 12.96 -3.18
C GLU A 695 44.75 12.17 -1.86
N LEU A 696 45.55 11.10 -1.80
CA LEU A 696 45.61 10.18 -0.68
C LEU A 696 46.98 10.23 0.00
N ASP A 697 47.04 10.65 1.27
CA ASP A 697 48.23 10.43 2.11
C ASP A 697 48.15 9.07 2.80
N ALA A 698 48.59 8.04 2.06
CA ALA A 698 48.67 6.67 2.53
C ALA A 698 49.98 6.33 3.25
N THR A 699 50.77 7.34 3.67
CA THR A 699 52.02 7.10 4.37
C THR A 699 51.72 6.58 5.78
N PRO A 700 52.18 5.36 6.17
CA PRO A 700 51.92 4.86 7.51
C PRO A 700 52.56 5.78 8.57
N ALA A 701 51.76 6.18 9.55
CA ALA A 701 52.28 6.96 10.68
C ALA A 701 53.21 6.10 11.57
N GLU A 702 54.03 6.77 12.39
CA GLU A 702 54.84 6.09 13.41
C GLU A 702 53.96 5.35 14.42
N ARG A 703 52.82 5.95 14.79
CA ARG A 703 51.78 5.33 15.60
C ARG A 703 50.74 4.71 14.69
N ARG A 704 50.64 3.39 14.73
CA ARG A 704 49.68 2.60 13.97
C ARG A 704 49.31 1.35 14.73
N LEU A 705 48.14 0.83 14.43
CA LEU A 705 47.66 -0.46 14.87
C LEU A 705 48.05 -1.53 13.86
N ASP A 706 48.53 -2.66 14.35
CA ASP A 706 48.75 -3.87 13.56
C ASP A 706 47.51 -4.81 13.60
N PRO A 707 47.46 -5.86 12.78
CA PRO A 707 46.29 -6.76 12.73
C PRO A 707 45.99 -7.45 14.06
N GLU A 708 47.02 -7.78 14.85
CA GLU A 708 46.85 -8.45 16.14
C GLU A 708 46.14 -7.53 17.13
N GLN A 709 46.50 -6.24 17.12
CA GLN A 709 45.83 -5.22 17.92
C GLN A 709 44.41 -4.94 17.44
N VAL A 710 44.17 -4.86 16.12
CA VAL A 710 42.84 -4.62 15.55
C VAL A 710 41.88 -5.78 15.91
N TYR A 711 42.32 -7.03 15.72
CA TYR A 711 41.46 -8.21 15.89
C TYR A 711 41.51 -8.84 17.28
N SER A 712 42.09 -8.15 18.27
CA SER A 712 41.98 -8.55 19.68
C SER A 712 40.58 -8.32 20.26
N PHE A 713 39.82 -7.38 19.70
CA PHE A 713 38.49 -7.00 20.17
C PHE A 713 37.40 -7.01 19.08
N TYR A 714 37.77 -6.94 17.80
CA TYR A 714 36.83 -7.25 16.74
C TYR A 714 36.54 -8.76 16.70
N PHE A 715 35.29 -9.09 16.41
CA PHE A 715 34.77 -10.46 16.39
C PHE A 715 34.91 -11.16 15.03
N HIS A 716 35.70 -10.58 14.12
CA HIS A 716 35.86 -11.04 12.74
C HIS A 716 36.90 -12.16 12.62
N GLY A 717 36.52 -13.25 11.95
CA GLY A 717 37.41 -14.33 11.53
C GLY A 717 38.17 -13.97 10.24
N PRO A 718 39.12 -14.82 9.81
CA PRO A 718 40.12 -14.47 8.79
C PRO A 718 39.59 -13.91 7.46
N ALA A 719 38.39 -14.31 7.02
CA ALA A 719 37.81 -13.80 5.77
C ALA A 719 37.32 -12.35 5.85
N TYR A 720 37.10 -11.82 7.05
CA TYR A 720 36.64 -10.45 7.30
C TYR A 720 37.64 -9.64 8.13
N GLN A 721 38.86 -10.16 8.29
CA GLN A 721 40.00 -9.43 8.83
C GLN A 721 40.60 -8.49 7.77
N VAL A 722 39.78 -7.56 7.28
CA VAL A 722 40.06 -6.69 6.13
C VAL A 722 41.12 -5.61 6.39
N VAL A 723 41.40 -5.25 7.64
CA VAL A 723 42.38 -4.21 8.02
C VAL A 723 43.72 -4.85 8.36
N ASP A 724 44.75 -4.55 7.56
CA ASP A 724 46.12 -5.02 7.84
C ASP A 724 46.97 -4.00 8.61
N ALA A 725 46.61 -2.73 8.54
CA ALA A 725 47.16 -1.69 9.41
C ALA A 725 46.20 -0.51 9.46
N ALA A 726 46.12 0.17 10.60
CA ALA A 726 45.30 1.37 10.75
C ALA A 726 46.03 2.49 11.50
N TRP A 727 45.84 3.73 11.06
CA TRP A 727 46.44 4.90 11.69
C TRP A 727 45.59 6.15 11.47
N ARG A 728 45.97 7.25 12.10
CA ARG A 728 45.39 8.57 11.85
C ARG A 728 46.29 9.36 10.91
N SER A 729 45.70 9.97 9.88
CA SER A 729 46.39 10.87 8.94
C SER A 729 45.45 11.98 8.50
N ASP A 730 45.93 13.23 8.48
CA ASP A 730 45.17 14.41 8.04
C ASP A 730 43.73 14.51 8.63
N GLY A 731 43.61 14.28 9.94
CA GLY A 731 42.30 14.32 10.61
C GLY A 731 41.31 13.24 10.15
N ALA A 732 41.79 12.17 9.53
CA ALA A 732 41.02 11.01 9.11
C ALA A 732 41.64 9.73 9.69
N ALA A 733 40.83 8.68 9.81
CA ALA A 733 41.32 7.33 10.03
C ALA A 733 41.63 6.68 8.68
N VAL A 734 42.80 6.08 8.56
CA VAL A 734 43.26 5.36 7.38
C VAL A 734 43.42 3.88 7.74
N GLY A 735 42.80 3.00 6.97
CA GLY A 735 42.93 1.55 7.11
C GLY A 735 43.43 0.94 5.81
N ARG A 736 44.54 0.19 5.84
CA ARG A 736 45.05 -0.54 4.68
C ARG A 736 44.34 -1.88 4.55
N LEU A 737 43.86 -2.20 3.35
CA LEU A 737 43.26 -3.49 3.03
C LEU A 737 44.30 -4.62 3.17
N SER A 738 43.87 -5.76 3.72
CA SER A 738 44.72 -6.95 3.82
C SER A 738 44.98 -7.62 2.47
N ASP A 739 46.26 -7.92 2.20
CA ASP A 739 46.74 -8.59 0.98
C ASP A 739 46.39 -10.09 0.93
N HIS A 740 45.97 -10.67 2.06
CA HIS A 740 45.84 -12.12 2.25
C HIS A 740 44.50 -12.53 2.86
N LEU A 741 43.41 -12.11 2.24
CA LEU A 741 42.07 -12.53 2.63
C LEU A 741 41.74 -13.91 2.03
N PRO A 742 41.33 -14.91 2.85
CA PRO A 742 40.82 -16.18 2.33
C PRO A 742 39.50 -15.98 1.58
N GLN A 743 38.89 -17.05 1.09
CA GLN A 743 37.56 -16.98 0.46
C GLN A 743 36.49 -16.55 1.49
N ASP A 744 35.57 -15.65 1.12
CA ASP A 744 34.45 -15.18 1.97
C ASP A 744 33.11 -15.85 1.68
N ARG A 745 32.93 -16.48 0.53
CA ARG A 745 31.62 -16.99 0.09
C ARG A 745 31.78 -18.27 -0.71
N GLU A 746 30.76 -19.12 -0.70
CA GLU A 746 30.71 -20.33 -1.53
C GLU A 746 29.38 -20.35 -2.30
N PRO A 747 29.39 -20.46 -3.64
CA PRO A 747 30.56 -20.44 -4.54
C PRO A 747 31.29 -19.09 -4.61
N ALA A 748 32.63 -19.12 -4.69
CA ALA A 748 33.49 -17.94 -4.67
C ALA A 748 33.39 -17.04 -5.91
N ASP A 749 32.95 -17.59 -7.03
CA ASP A 749 32.93 -16.95 -8.35
C ASP A 749 31.61 -16.26 -8.66
N LEU A 750 30.61 -16.37 -7.77
CA LEU A 750 29.39 -15.60 -7.90
C LEU A 750 29.70 -14.09 -7.85
N PRO A 751 29.06 -13.31 -8.75
CA PRO A 751 29.26 -11.87 -8.82
C PRO A 751 28.77 -11.20 -7.53
N LEU A 752 29.35 -10.04 -7.24
CA LEU A 752 28.93 -9.14 -6.16
C LEU A 752 28.73 -7.75 -6.77
N VAL A 753 27.76 -7.02 -6.23
CA VAL A 753 27.35 -5.69 -6.69
C VAL A 753 27.97 -4.59 -5.83
N ASN A 754 28.01 -4.75 -4.51
CA ASN A 754 28.41 -3.69 -3.56
C ASN A 754 29.85 -3.79 -3.07
N ALA A 755 30.62 -4.78 -3.50
CA ALA A 755 31.96 -5.08 -2.98
C ALA A 755 32.02 -5.14 -1.44
N PRO A 756 31.31 -6.07 -0.77
CA PRO A 756 31.08 -6.10 0.67
C PRO A 756 32.35 -5.94 1.54
N ARG A 757 33.48 -6.54 1.13
CA ARG A 757 34.76 -6.41 1.85
C ARG A 757 35.35 -5.00 1.84
N LEU A 758 35.14 -4.24 0.76
CA LEU A 758 35.58 -2.85 0.69
C LEU A 758 34.69 -1.96 1.56
N VAL A 759 33.38 -2.23 1.60
CA VAL A 759 32.46 -1.55 2.51
C VAL A 759 32.80 -1.88 3.97
N GLU A 760 33.14 -3.13 4.25
CA GLU A 760 33.57 -3.57 5.57
C GLU A 760 34.87 -2.87 6.00
N LEU A 761 35.81 -2.64 5.07
CA LEU A 761 37.02 -1.87 5.33
C LEU A 761 36.69 -0.45 5.81
N CYS A 762 35.67 0.20 5.23
CA CYS A 762 35.17 1.48 5.73
C CYS A 762 34.61 1.37 7.15
N PHE A 763 33.75 0.37 7.42
CA PHE A 763 33.12 0.18 8.72
C PHE A 763 34.15 -0.06 9.83
N GLN A 764 35.12 -0.95 9.60
CA GLN A 764 36.17 -1.24 10.57
C GLN A 764 37.10 -0.04 10.76
N THR A 765 37.48 0.67 9.68
CA THR A 765 38.35 1.87 9.79
C THR A 765 37.69 2.98 10.60
N ALA A 766 36.40 3.26 10.36
CA ALA A 766 35.63 4.23 11.14
C ALA A 766 35.44 3.78 12.60
N GLY A 767 35.12 2.49 12.80
CA GLY A 767 34.94 1.91 14.13
C GLY A 767 36.20 1.92 14.98
N LEU A 768 37.39 1.75 14.39
CA LEU A 768 38.68 1.86 15.08
C LEU A 768 38.91 3.27 15.63
N TRP A 769 38.60 4.31 14.85
CA TRP A 769 38.67 5.69 15.34
C TRP A 769 37.70 5.90 16.50
N GLN A 770 36.45 5.51 16.32
CA GLN A 770 35.46 5.66 17.38
C GLN A 770 35.86 4.95 18.67
N ALA A 771 36.34 3.72 18.56
CA ALA A 771 36.80 2.95 19.72
C ALA A 771 37.98 3.63 20.42
N GLY A 772 38.89 4.25 19.67
CA GLY A 772 40.01 5.03 20.21
C GLY A 772 39.58 6.23 21.04
N ARG A 773 38.46 6.84 20.67
CA ARG A 773 37.89 8.02 21.34
C ARG A 773 36.95 7.67 22.49
N ASP A 774 36.06 6.70 22.27
CA ASP A 774 34.93 6.40 23.16
C ASP A 774 35.23 5.23 24.11
N HIS A 775 36.35 4.53 23.90
CA HIS A 775 36.77 3.34 24.65
C HIS A 775 35.73 2.20 24.66
N GLN A 776 34.92 2.12 23.60
CA GLN A 776 33.89 1.11 23.39
C GLN A 776 33.81 0.73 21.92
N LEU A 777 33.46 -0.52 21.65
CA LEU A 777 33.13 -0.95 20.30
C LEU A 777 31.79 -0.31 19.87
N ALA A 778 31.65 -0.02 18.58
CA ALA A 778 30.39 0.39 17.99
C ALA A 778 30.00 -0.53 16.83
N LEU A 779 28.70 -0.72 16.63
CA LEU A 779 28.14 -1.50 15.53
C LEU A 779 27.44 -0.58 14.51
N PRO A 780 27.31 -1.00 13.24
CA PRO A 780 26.52 -0.29 12.24
C PRO A 780 25.07 -0.09 12.70
N LEU A 781 24.58 1.16 12.61
CA LEU A 781 23.19 1.54 12.86
C LEU A 781 22.48 1.89 11.55
N ALA A 782 23.11 2.70 10.70
CA ALA A 782 22.57 3.10 9.41
C ALA A 782 23.68 3.49 8.41
N VAL A 783 23.33 3.53 7.13
CA VAL A 783 24.15 4.10 6.05
C VAL A 783 23.27 4.99 5.19
N ASP A 784 23.61 6.27 5.08
CA ASP A 784 22.85 7.21 4.24
C ASP A 784 23.02 6.88 2.75
N ARG A 785 24.25 6.60 2.32
CA ARG A 785 24.54 6.26 0.92
C ARG A 785 25.82 5.46 0.72
N LEU A 786 25.73 4.39 -0.07
CA LEU A 786 26.83 3.60 -0.59
C LEU A 786 26.85 3.68 -2.12
N ARG A 787 28.02 3.92 -2.71
CA ARG A 787 28.28 3.87 -4.16
C ARG A 787 29.52 3.05 -4.46
N VAL A 788 29.40 2.13 -5.41
CA VAL A 788 30.54 1.45 -6.02
C VAL A 788 30.91 2.18 -7.30
N MET A 789 32.13 2.69 -7.34
CA MET A 789 32.61 3.60 -8.39
C MET A 789 33.31 2.86 -9.54
N SER A 790 33.66 1.58 -9.34
CA SER A 790 34.33 0.73 -10.32
C SER A 790 33.62 -0.61 -10.43
N THR A 791 33.34 -1.04 -11.65
CA THR A 791 32.85 -2.40 -11.97
C THR A 791 33.99 -3.37 -12.26
N GLU A 792 35.23 -2.89 -12.35
CA GLU A 792 36.42 -3.71 -12.50
C GLU A 792 36.79 -4.39 -11.17
N PRO A 793 37.44 -5.58 -11.21
CA PRO A 793 38.04 -6.18 -10.03
C PRO A 793 38.96 -5.20 -9.30
N VAL A 794 39.07 -5.36 -7.98
CA VAL A 794 40.03 -4.59 -7.17
C VAL A 794 41.42 -4.77 -7.79
N PRO A 795 42.09 -3.67 -8.20
CA PRO A 795 43.37 -3.76 -8.90
C PRO A 795 44.46 -4.36 -8.02
N GLU A 796 45.45 -5.00 -8.63
CA GLU A 796 46.65 -5.46 -7.93
C GLU A 796 47.40 -4.24 -7.35
N GLY A 797 47.55 -4.18 -6.03
CA GLY A 797 48.23 -3.09 -5.34
C GLY A 797 47.59 -2.75 -3.99
N GLU A 798 48.18 -1.77 -3.29
CA GLU A 798 47.67 -1.35 -1.99
C GLU A 798 46.38 -0.52 -2.13
N VAL A 799 45.39 -0.88 -1.33
CA VAL A 799 44.08 -0.24 -1.24
C VAL A 799 43.86 0.25 0.20
N TYR A 800 43.25 1.42 0.34
CA TYR A 800 43.08 2.10 1.62
C TYR A 800 41.64 2.57 1.78
N ALA A 801 41.07 2.38 2.96
CA ALA A 801 39.92 3.16 3.40
C ALA A 801 40.38 4.43 4.10
N VAL A 802 39.68 5.54 3.86
CA VAL A 802 39.83 6.80 4.59
C VAL A 802 38.48 7.20 5.14
N ALA A 803 38.34 7.19 6.47
CA ALA A 803 37.11 7.56 7.17
C ALA A 803 37.28 8.90 7.90
N ARG A 804 36.32 9.80 7.74
CA ARG A 804 36.25 11.14 8.33
C ARG A 804 34.99 11.26 9.19
N GLU A 805 35.15 11.63 10.46
CA GLU A 805 34.00 11.94 11.30
C GLU A 805 33.34 13.24 10.82
N VAL A 806 32.05 13.19 10.51
CA VAL A 806 31.25 14.32 10.00
C VAL A 806 30.12 14.71 10.97
N GLY A 807 29.86 13.88 11.97
CA GLY A 807 28.86 14.09 13.01
C GLY A 807 29.10 13.14 14.19
N VAL A 808 28.30 13.25 15.24
CA VAL A 808 28.44 12.38 16.42
C VAL A 808 28.18 10.93 16.03
N SER A 809 29.23 10.11 16.05
CA SER A 809 29.15 8.69 15.62
C SER A 809 28.70 8.54 14.15
N THR A 810 29.02 9.54 13.31
CA THR A 810 28.70 9.55 11.88
C THR A 810 29.97 9.82 11.08
N TYR A 811 30.22 8.98 10.05
CA TYR A 811 31.44 9.03 9.26
C TYR A 811 31.16 9.01 7.76
N ASP A 812 31.88 9.82 7.01
CA ASP A 812 32.03 9.63 5.57
C ASP A 812 33.31 8.84 5.32
N ALA A 813 33.28 7.87 4.40
CA ALA A 813 34.43 7.07 4.05
C ALA A 813 34.56 6.83 2.55
N ILE A 814 35.80 6.69 2.09
CA ILE A 814 36.13 6.24 0.74
C ILE A 814 37.07 5.06 0.82
N VAL A 815 37.00 4.16 -0.16
CA VAL A 815 38.06 3.19 -0.45
C VAL A 815 38.73 3.60 -1.74
N ALA A 816 40.03 3.80 -1.71
CA ALA A 816 40.83 4.21 -2.85
C ALA A 816 42.11 3.39 -2.98
N THR A 817 42.58 3.28 -4.21
CA THR A 817 43.91 2.79 -4.57
C THR A 817 45.00 3.78 -4.16
N ARG A 818 46.26 3.33 -4.12
CA ARG A 818 47.40 4.19 -3.78
C ARG A 818 47.58 5.42 -4.69
N ASP A 819 47.20 5.33 -5.96
CA ASP A 819 47.23 6.44 -6.93
C ASP A 819 45.97 7.32 -6.86
N GLY A 820 45.06 7.04 -5.92
CA GLY A 820 43.94 7.90 -5.59
C GLY A 820 42.64 7.56 -6.30
N ARG A 821 42.58 6.54 -7.17
CA ARG A 821 41.34 6.11 -7.81
C ARG A 821 40.38 5.54 -6.76
N VAL A 822 39.21 6.14 -6.63
CA VAL A 822 38.16 5.73 -5.68
C VAL A 822 37.40 4.53 -6.23
N LEU A 823 37.24 3.50 -5.40
CA LEU A 823 36.53 2.25 -5.70
C LEU A 823 35.16 2.22 -5.04
N VAL A 824 35.07 2.70 -3.80
CA VAL A 824 33.83 2.76 -3.01
C VAL A 824 33.73 4.12 -2.32
N ARG A 825 32.53 4.66 -2.28
CA ARG A 825 32.19 5.84 -1.49
C ARG A 825 31.02 5.53 -0.58
N LEU A 826 31.18 5.86 0.70
CA LEU A 826 30.22 5.66 1.77
C LEU A 826 29.98 7.02 2.43
N ASP A 827 28.79 7.57 2.29
CA ASP A 827 28.40 8.82 2.94
C ASP A 827 27.44 8.49 4.10
N GLY A 828 27.67 9.10 5.25
CA GLY A 828 26.81 8.94 6.44
C GLY A 828 26.74 7.51 6.98
N TYR A 829 27.88 6.91 7.35
CA TYR A 829 27.92 5.71 8.19
C TYR A 829 27.65 6.08 9.64
N HIS A 830 26.48 5.68 10.14
CA HIS A 830 26.07 5.89 11.53
C HIS A 830 26.31 4.62 12.33
N SER A 831 26.92 4.77 13.50
CA SER A 831 27.20 3.67 14.40
C SER A 831 26.56 3.88 15.77
N ILE A 832 26.33 2.77 16.48
CA ILE A 832 25.83 2.76 17.84
C ILE A 832 26.83 2.05 18.77
N PRO A 833 27.28 2.69 19.87
CA PRO A 833 28.13 2.04 20.85
C PRO A 833 27.45 0.82 21.46
N VAL A 834 28.22 -0.26 21.65
CA VAL A 834 27.79 -1.44 22.40
C VAL A 834 28.55 -1.51 23.72
N PRO A 835 27.95 -2.05 24.79
CA PRO A 835 28.58 -2.14 26.11
C PRO A 835 29.62 -3.27 26.17
N MET A 836 30.56 -3.27 25.22
CA MET A 836 31.70 -4.18 25.13
C MET A 836 32.97 -3.34 25.30
N PRO A 837 33.66 -3.46 26.45
CA PRO A 837 34.85 -2.66 26.73
C PRO A 837 36.01 -3.10 25.85
N ILE A 838 36.86 -2.14 25.47
CA ILE A 838 38.12 -2.42 24.77
C ILE A 838 39.10 -3.10 25.74
N PRO A 839 39.80 -4.18 25.34
CA PRO A 839 40.84 -4.80 26.15
C PRO A 839 41.93 -3.83 26.61
N ASP A 840 42.36 -3.95 27.87
CA ASP A 840 43.32 -3.04 28.51
C ASP A 840 44.67 -2.95 27.76
N ASP A 841 45.08 -4.04 27.11
CA ASP A 841 46.33 -4.16 26.34
C ASP A 841 46.29 -3.40 25.01
N VAL A 842 45.11 -3.11 24.46
CA VAL A 842 44.94 -2.35 23.21
C VAL A 842 44.35 -0.97 23.42
N ALA A 843 43.67 -0.71 24.55
CA ALA A 843 43.09 0.61 24.84
C ALA A 843 44.10 1.76 24.75
N GLY A 844 45.33 1.57 25.26
CA GLY A 844 46.43 2.54 25.16
C GLY A 844 46.86 2.80 23.71
N PRO A 845 47.34 1.77 22.98
CA PRO A 845 47.70 1.89 21.56
C PRO A 845 46.62 2.52 20.67
N LEU A 846 45.35 2.18 20.91
CA LEU A 846 44.19 2.71 20.19
C LEU A 846 44.03 4.21 20.44
N THR A 847 44.10 4.64 21.71
CA THR A 847 44.06 6.04 22.12
C THR A 847 45.24 6.81 21.53
N ASP A 848 46.46 6.26 21.64
CA ASP A 848 47.68 6.92 21.17
C ASP A 848 47.71 7.11 19.64
N THR A 849 47.08 6.18 18.90
CA THR A 849 46.97 6.21 17.44
C THR A 849 45.97 7.26 16.96
N TYR A 850 44.85 7.41 17.66
CA TYR A 850 43.77 8.32 17.26
C TYR A 850 43.67 9.62 18.07
N ALA A 851 44.57 9.87 19.02
CA ALA A 851 44.71 11.15 19.71
C ALA A 851 45.02 12.30 18.72
N ASP A 852 44.59 13.51 19.06
CA ASP A 852 44.87 14.75 18.31
C ASP A 852 46.34 15.19 18.37
#